data_AF-A0A921Z6M7-F1
#
_entry.id   AF-A0A921Z6M7-F1
#
_cell.length_a   1.000
_cell.length_b   1.000
_cell.length_c   1.000
_cell.angle_alpha   90.00
_cell.angle_beta   90.00
_cell.angle_gamma   90.00
#
_symmetry.space_group_name_H-M   'P 1'
#
loop_
_entity.id
_entity.type
_entity.pdbx_description
1 polymer ?
#
loop_
_entity_poly.entity_id
_entity_poly.type
_entity_poly.pdbx_seq_one_letter_code
_entity_poly.pdbx_strand_id
1 'polypeptide(L)'
;MIAEGAISATVSSVEITERSAHPDAESESRALYGSSAITMKVDADATEAPAAPPTTPPTAPLAASGTPIASNTESPVSSLDDLRVPETEAIPRPDRALLAKLEEENRRIEADAKSASLTTVHSRKSSDTSQISLASATSSSYEAEARVSGGSNGEEDLWSLWGRIVSNWETEWKRRNQFVRDLVRQGVPHHFRGIVWQLLAGVDASPEKKLYASYIKAKSACEKVIRRDIARTYPEHDFFKEKDGLGQESLFNVMKAYSLHDREVGYCQGSGFIVGLLLMQMPEEEAFAVLVKIMQQHRMRDMFKPSMAELGLCMFQLENLVQELLPDLHVHFQSQSFSTSLYASSWFLTLFTTTLSLPLACRIMDVFLSEGIEIVFKVALALLTLGKNDLLSLDMESILKYIQRELPAKAEADQDAFMNLSYSIKVNPKKMKKLEKEYTVIKTKEQGDIAVLRCLRQENRLLKQRVELLEKESSALAERLVRGQVDLAEGEEETFALAREVQALRRANVDAQQRLAVAQDEIRSLEMTIAENNSRQSSLEGIEGAEGGGGGGGELARCLQRELVRARLHAAEREAAERELTARIADLENENKSLRRQRVDNNVAHLQDELIAVKLREAEANLSLKDLRQRVSELSDAWQRHLQEHRQEAPPTPVQSNVVSDIMATPKKLLRAWEGRSADMQKLDEELMTTRIREVEALTELKELRLKVMELETQVQVSTNQLRRQDEEARQLRENLDAALQRERVLQARQRESQHKYADLESKAKYESMQANIRNMEDAQRIAELETEVSEYKLKNEVMATEGELRNNMDDSDKVRELQEQVAELKAEFPTPITTPDTEPWKWLE
;
A
#
# COMPACT_ATOMS: atom_id res chain seq x y z
N MET A 1 -26.65 -15.62 -66.16
CA MET A 1 -27.34 -16.77 -65.54
C MET A 1 -27.24 -16.57 -64.03
N ILE A 2 -28.30 -16.33 -63.26
CA ILE A 2 -29.76 -16.23 -63.54
C ILE A 2 -30.37 -15.16 -62.60
N ALA A 3 -31.40 -14.41 -63.06
CA ALA A 3 -32.35 -13.54 -62.32
C ALA A 3 -31.77 -12.38 -61.46
N GLU A 4 -32.22 -11.12 -61.53
CA GLU A 4 -33.58 -10.53 -61.36
C GLU A 4 -34.07 -10.55 -59.88
N GLY A 5 -34.63 -9.46 -59.33
CA GLY A 5 -34.96 -8.14 -59.89
C GLY A 5 -35.15 -7.06 -58.81
N ALA A 6 -35.66 -5.87 -59.17
CA ALA A 6 -35.74 -4.70 -58.28
C ALA A 6 -37.16 -4.08 -58.21
N ILE A 7 -37.49 -3.49 -57.06
CA ILE A 7 -38.57 -2.52 -56.72
C ILE A 7 -38.27 -2.09 -55.26
N SER A 8 -38.28 -0.85 -54.76
CA SER A 8 -38.82 0.48 -55.13
C SER A 8 -39.91 0.97 -54.15
N ALA A 9 -39.50 1.84 -53.22
CA ALA A 9 -40.27 2.87 -52.51
C ALA A 9 -41.54 2.52 -51.70
N THR A 10 -41.62 3.08 -50.48
CA THR A 10 -42.76 3.94 -50.08
C THR A 10 -42.41 4.81 -48.86
N VAL A 11 -43.08 5.96 -48.76
CA VAL A 11 -43.09 6.87 -47.60
C VAL A 11 -44.54 7.17 -47.27
N SER A 12 -44.92 7.16 -46.00
CA SER A 12 -46.07 7.94 -45.51
C SER A 12 -45.95 8.21 -44.02
N SER A 13 -46.18 9.47 -43.65
CA SER A 13 -46.46 9.88 -42.26
C SER A 13 -47.92 9.56 -41.90
N VAL A 14 -48.21 9.48 -40.59
CA VAL A 14 -49.54 9.74 -40.01
C VAL A 14 -49.34 10.48 -38.68
N GLU A 15 -49.83 11.71 -38.58
CA GLU A 15 -50.01 12.46 -37.32
C GLU A 15 -51.30 11.98 -36.60
N ILE A 16 -51.56 12.41 -35.36
CA ILE A 16 -52.89 12.89 -34.86
C ILE A 16 -52.90 13.24 -33.35
N THR A 17 -52.93 14.56 -33.10
CA THR A 17 -53.66 15.36 -32.07
C THR A 17 -53.67 15.05 -30.56
N GLU A 18 -53.76 16.16 -29.80
CA GLU A 18 -54.02 16.27 -28.36
C GLU A 18 -55.52 16.10 -27.97
N ARG A 19 -55.77 15.74 -26.69
CA ARG A 19 -56.79 16.28 -25.72
C ARG A 19 -56.95 15.27 -24.56
N SER A 20 -56.86 15.62 -23.27
CA SER A 20 -57.57 16.64 -22.46
C SER A 20 -59.01 16.24 -22.07
N ALA A 21 -59.20 15.85 -20.81
CA ALA A 21 -60.44 15.98 -20.03
C ALA A 21 -60.17 15.77 -18.52
N HIS A 22 -60.83 16.56 -17.66
CA HIS A 22 -60.90 16.38 -16.19
C HIS A 22 -62.14 15.52 -15.81
N PRO A 23 -62.30 15.14 -14.53
CA PRO A 23 -63.33 15.84 -13.75
C PRO A 23 -62.89 16.19 -12.30
N ASP A 24 -63.80 16.79 -11.54
CA ASP A 24 -63.56 17.55 -10.30
C ASP A 24 -64.24 16.96 -9.04
N ALA A 25 -63.91 17.55 -7.87
CA ALA A 25 -64.63 17.62 -6.57
C ALA A 25 -63.64 17.45 -5.39
N GLU A 26 -63.18 18.49 -4.70
CA GLU A 26 -63.90 19.33 -3.70
C GLU A 26 -64.36 18.60 -2.41
N SER A 27 -63.67 18.84 -1.28
CA SER A 27 -64.27 19.52 -0.11
C SER A 27 -63.22 19.92 0.95
N GLU A 28 -63.54 20.95 1.73
CA GLU A 28 -62.64 21.66 2.66
C GLU A 28 -62.37 20.91 3.99
N SER A 29 -61.26 21.27 4.67
CA SER A 29 -61.30 21.49 6.13
C SER A 29 -60.24 22.50 6.60
N ARG A 30 -60.53 23.21 7.70
CA ARG A 30 -59.87 24.47 8.11
C ARG A 30 -58.59 24.29 8.95
N ALA A 31 -57.74 25.32 8.92
CA ALA A 31 -56.53 25.48 9.76
C ALA A 31 -56.83 25.96 11.20
N LEU A 32 -55.86 25.75 12.11
CA LEU A 32 -55.69 26.51 13.36
C LEU A 32 -54.19 26.71 13.71
N TYR A 33 -53.93 27.80 14.45
CA TYR A 33 -52.69 28.32 15.04
C TYR A 33 -51.83 27.28 15.82
N GLY A 34 -50.53 27.48 16.10
CA GLY A 34 -49.60 28.57 15.75
C GLY A 34 -48.74 29.08 16.93
N SER A 35 -47.47 29.47 16.68
CA SER A 35 -46.51 30.13 17.63
C SER A 35 -45.99 29.30 18.83
N SER A 36 -44.80 29.55 19.43
CA SER A 36 -43.67 30.44 19.08
C SER A 36 -42.32 29.89 19.64
N ALA A 37 -41.22 30.57 19.32
CA ALA A 37 -39.82 30.15 19.55
C ALA A 37 -39.28 30.30 20.99
N ILE A 38 -38.16 29.61 21.28
CA ILE A 38 -37.16 30.01 22.28
C ILE A 38 -35.76 29.94 21.65
N THR A 39 -34.96 30.99 21.86
CA THR A 39 -33.54 31.10 21.49
C THR A 39 -32.64 30.89 22.71
N MET A 40 -31.46 30.28 22.57
CA MET A 40 -30.35 30.43 23.53
C MET A 40 -28.97 30.52 22.86
N LYS A 41 -27.99 30.98 23.65
CA LYS A 41 -26.63 31.38 23.27
C LYS A 41 -25.57 30.47 23.91
N VAL A 42 -24.47 30.28 23.17
CA VAL A 42 -23.04 30.56 23.50
C VAL A 42 -22.49 30.22 24.90
N ASP A 43 -21.18 29.90 24.94
CA ASP A 43 -20.29 29.64 26.09
C ASP A 43 -20.39 28.25 26.77
N ALA A 44 -19.31 27.61 27.23
CA ALA A 44 -17.87 27.76 26.91
C ALA A 44 -17.06 26.52 27.40
N ASP A 45 -15.88 26.33 26.79
CA ASP A 45 -14.64 25.66 27.27
C ASP A 45 -14.66 24.26 27.97
N ALA A 46 -13.80 23.35 27.47
CA ALA A 46 -13.05 22.32 28.24
C ALA A 46 -12.24 21.40 27.31
N THR A 47 -10.91 21.37 27.43
CA THR A 47 -10.03 20.36 26.80
C THR A 47 -9.82 19.13 27.67
N GLU A 48 -9.81 17.93 27.08
CA GLU A 48 -9.08 16.78 27.66
C GLU A 48 -8.53 15.83 26.57
N ALA A 49 -7.58 14.96 26.94
CA ALA A 49 -6.69 14.24 26.02
C ALA A 49 -6.83 12.70 26.12
N PRO A 50 -6.49 11.92 25.06
CA PRO A 50 -6.63 10.47 25.07
C PRO A 50 -5.52 9.78 25.90
N ALA A 51 -5.92 8.86 26.79
CA ALA A 51 -5.04 8.07 27.63
C ALA A 51 -4.61 6.72 27.00
N ALA A 52 -3.50 6.17 27.49
CA ALA A 52 -2.91 4.89 27.07
C ALA A 52 -3.51 3.67 27.83
N PRO A 53 -3.38 2.43 27.31
CA PRO A 53 -4.00 1.24 27.91
C PRO A 53 -3.26 0.74 29.18
N PRO A 54 -3.95 0.01 30.08
CA PRO A 54 -3.42 -0.43 31.37
C PRO A 54 -2.66 -1.76 31.34
N THR A 55 -1.78 -1.95 32.31
CA THR A 55 -1.13 -3.24 32.64
C THR A 55 -1.06 -3.42 34.16
N THR A 56 -1.42 -4.60 34.67
CA THR A 56 -1.31 -4.95 36.09
C THR A 56 -0.60 -6.31 36.33
N PRO A 57 0.28 -6.42 37.34
CA PRO A 57 0.84 -7.69 37.86
C PRO A 57 -0.16 -8.35 38.85
N PRO A 58 0.13 -9.48 39.57
CA PRO A 58 1.44 -10.12 39.85
C PRO A 58 1.50 -11.67 39.85
N THR A 59 2.70 -12.23 40.08
CA THR A 59 3.05 -13.21 41.16
C THR A 59 4.45 -13.84 40.90
N ALA A 60 5.20 -14.14 41.96
CA ALA A 60 6.48 -14.89 41.99
C ALA A 60 6.50 -15.77 43.28
N PRO A 61 7.49 -16.64 43.64
CA PRO A 61 8.93 -16.29 43.76
C PRO A 61 9.94 -17.47 43.56
N LEU A 62 11.16 -17.32 44.11
CA LEU A 62 12.29 -18.27 44.29
C LEU A 62 13.21 -18.50 43.07
N ALA A 63 14.53 -18.66 43.20
CA ALA A 63 15.53 -18.39 44.28
C ALA A 63 16.95 -18.63 43.68
N ALA A 64 18.07 -18.03 44.10
CA ALA A 64 18.39 -16.92 45.02
C ALA A 64 19.55 -16.09 44.36
N SER A 65 20.65 -15.57 44.93
CA SER A 65 21.22 -15.39 46.29
C SER A 65 22.37 -14.34 46.19
N GLY A 66 22.84 -13.76 47.31
CA GLY A 66 24.07 -12.93 47.36
C GLY A 66 23.94 -11.63 48.19
N THR A 67 24.25 -11.71 49.48
CA THR A 67 24.11 -10.64 50.50
C THR A 67 25.48 -10.21 51.07
N PRO A 68 25.59 -9.20 51.97
CA PRO A 68 24.93 -7.88 52.04
C PRO A 68 25.95 -6.73 52.34
N ILE A 69 25.51 -5.51 52.68
CA ILE A 69 25.73 -4.83 54.00
C ILE A 69 25.37 -3.33 53.92
N ALA A 70 24.59 -2.88 54.92
CA ALA A 70 24.39 -1.49 55.41
C ALA A 70 23.87 -0.38 54.44
N SER A 71 23.22 0.70 54.92
CA SER A 71 22.02 0.86 55.78
C SER A 71 21.86 2.35 56.16
N ASN A 72 20.62 2.83 56.30
CA ASN A 72 20.22 4.03 57.07
C ASN A 72 20.69 5.41 56.53
N THR A 73 19.94 6.53 56.68
CA THR A 73 18.48 6.76 56.83
C THR A 73 18.18 8.22 56.42
N GLU A 74 16.90 8.51 56.15
CA GLU A 74 16.18 9.78 56.41
C GLU A 74 16.71 11.14 55.86
N SER A 75 15.85 11.80 55.09
CA SER A 75 15.79 13.27 54.94
C SER A 75 14.96 13.88 56.10
N PRO A 76 15.07 15.19 56.44
CA PRO A 76 14.24 16.16 55.71
C PRO A 76 14.74 17.65 55.62
N VAL A 77 14.34 18.30 54.52
CA VAL A 77 13.77 19.67 54.39
C VAL A 77 14.24 20.81 55.32
N SER A 78 14.84 21.87 54.73
CA SER A 78 14.34 23.27 54.77
C SER A 78 15.18 24.19 53.85
N SER A 79 14.89 25.50 53.80
CA SER A 79 15.22 26.39 52.66
C SER A 79 15.87 27.74 53.03
N LEU A 80 16.42 28.39 51.99
CA LEU A 80 16.76 29.82 51.83
C LEU A 80 18.13 30.35 52.30
N ASP A 81 18.81 30.95 51.32
CA ASP A 81 19.72 32.12 51.30
C ASP A 81 20.74 32.37 52.43
N ASP A 82 22.03 32.32 52.07
CA ASP A 82 22.87 33.54 52.04
C ASP A 82 24.09 33.40 51.10
N LEU A 83 24.76 34.51 50.77
CA LEU A 83 25.84 34.64 49.78
C LEU A 83 27.24 34.40 50.37
N ARG A 84 28.06 33.51 49.77
CA ARG A 84 29.53 33.60 49.89
C ARG A 84 30.33 32.89 48.78
N VAL A 85 31.46 33.49 48.40
CA VAL A 85 32.53 32.90 47.57
C VAL A 85 33.76 32.61 48.44
N PRO A 86 34.35 31.42 48.31
CA PRO A 86 35.80 31.23 48.24
C PRO A 86 36.18 30.35 47.02
N GLU A 87 37.12 30.75 46.16
CA GLU A 87 38.57 30.54 46.26
C GLU A 87 39.05 29.09 46.05
N THR A 88 39.45 28.81 44.80
CA THR A 88 40.58 27.97 44.35
C THR A 88 41.23 26.97 45.32
N GLU A 89 41.08 25.67 45.05
CA GLU A 89 42.07 24.66 45.44
C GLU A 89 43.33 24.74 44.55
N ALA A 90 44.49 24.35 45.10
CA ALA A 90 45.80 24.57 44.49
C ALA A 90 46.36 23.33 43.76
N ILE A 91 46.91 23.55 42.56
CA ILE A 91 47.58 22.52 41.75
C ILE A 91 48.83 21.98 42.48
N PRO A 92 49.12 20.65 42.42
CA PRO A 92 50.27 20.03 43.07
C PRO A 92 51.65 20.62 42.71
N ARG A 93 52.63 20.32 43.57
CA ARG A 93 53.95 20.98 43.55
C ARG A 93 54.93 20.67 42.39
N PRO A 94 54.91 19.53 41.66
CA PRO A 94 55.88 19.33 40.58
C PRO A 94 55.66 20.30 39.42
N ASP A 95 54.40 20.62 39.10
CA ASP A 95 54.05 21.39 37.90
C ASP A 95 54.43 22.87 38.04
N ARG A 96 54.43 23.42 39.26
CA ARG A 96 54.97 24.77 39.53
C ARG A 96 56.47 24.87 39.25
N ALA A 97 57.24 23.80 39.39
CA ALA A 97 58.67 23.80 39.04
C ALA A 97 58.88 23.68 37.51
N LEU A 98 57.93 23.08 36.80
CA LEU A 98 57.93 23.02 35.34
C LEU A 98 57.51 24.37 34.72
N LEU A 99 56.43 24.98 35.21
CA LEU A 99 55.99 26.33 34.79
C LEU A 99 57.08 27.36 35.04
N ALA A 100 57.71 27.38 36.23
CA ALA A 100 58.77 28.34 36.53
C ALA A 100 59.96 28.25 35.56
N LYS A 101 60.31 27.04 35.09
CA LYS A 101 61.34 26.85 34.06
C LYS A 101 60.88 27.31 32.68
N LEU A 102 59.64 27.02 32.28
CA LEU A 102 59.07 27.48 31.01
C LEU A 102 58.91 29.01 30.96
N GLU A 103 58.54 29.65 32.06
CA GLU A 103 58.49 31.11 32.20
C GLU A 103 59.86 31.79 32.27
N GLU A 104 60.94 31.05 32.55
CA GLU A 104 62.32 31.56 32.51
C GLU A 104 62.98 31.35 31.14
N GLU A 105 62.68 30.24 30.45
CA GLU A 105 62.99 30.02 29.03
C GLU A 105 62.32 31.09 28.16
N ASN A 106 61.00 31.25 28.25
CA ASN A 106 60.27 32.24 27.45
C ASN A 106 60.78 33.67 27.68
N ARG A 107 61.20 34.02 28.91
CA ARG A 107 61.82 35.32 29.20
C ARG A 107 63.19 35.53 28.56
N ARG A 108 63.97 34.46 28.35
CA ARG A 108 65.22 34.53 27.58
C ARG A 108 64.92 34.77 26.10
N ILE A 109 63.98 34.03 25.54
CA ILE A 109 63.56 34.16 24.13
C ILE A 109 63.04 35.58 23.84
N GLU A 110 62.21 36.17 24.71
CA GLU A 110 61.74 37.55 24.54
C GLU A 110 62.83 38.63 24.72
N ALA A 111 63.88 38.35 25.51
CA ALA A 111 65.00 39.27 25.71
C ALA A 111 65.93 39.31 24.48
N ASP A 112 66.25 38.14 23.90
CA ASP A 112 67.07 38.05 22.69
C ASP A 112 66.33 38.64 21.47
N ALA A 113 65.02 38.39 21.35
CA ALA A 113 64.19 38.91 20.25
C ALA A 113 64.12 40.45 20.16
N LYS A 114 64.38 41.18 21.26
CA LYS A 114 64.43 42.65 21.29
C LYS A 114 65.83 43.26 21.11
N SER A 115 66.86 42.42 20.99
CA SER A 115 68.26 42.86 21.00
C SER A 115 68.93 42.89 19.61
N ALA A 116 68.22 42.46 18.55
CA ALA A 116 68.80 42.19 17.23
C ALA A 116 68.14 42.96 16.07
N SER A 117 68.25 44.29 16.07
CA SER A 117 68.06 45.10 14.86
C SER A 117 69.05 46.25 14.83
N LEU A 118 69.57 46.57 13.63
CA LEU A 118 70.54 47.62 13.33
C LEU A 118 71.95 47.46 13.94
N THR A 119 72.83 46.73 13.26
CA THR A 119 74.18 47.26 12.91
C THR A 119 74.81 46.52 11.74
N THR A 120 75.59 47.23 10.92
CA THR A 120 76.38 46.72 9.78
C THR A 120 77.79 46.30 10.19
N VAL A 121 78.41 45.31 9.51
CA VAL A 121 79.81 45.37 9.01
C VAL A 121 80.20 44.20 8.07
N HIS A 122 81.28 44.42 7.32
CA HIS A 122 81.77 43.77 6.10
C HIS A 122 82.37 42.32 6.15
N SER A 123 81.93 41.49 5.18
CA SER A 123 82.71 40.99 4.00
C SER A 123 83.74 39.82 4.10
N ARG A 124 83.93 39.19 2.92
CA ARG A 124 85.01 38.27 2.44
C ARG A 124 84.86 36.77 2.76
N LYS A 125 85.25 35.83 1.87
CA LYS A 125 85.52 35.85 0.40
C LYS A 125 85.71 34.40 -0.13
N SER A 126 85.17 34.09 -1.33
CA SER A 126 85.84 33.46 -2.51
C SER A 126 84.77 32.78 -3.42
N SER A 127 84.66 33.17 -4.70
CA SER A 127 85.24 32.50 -5.90
C SER A 127 84.45 31.27 -6.38
N ASP A 128 84.18 31.04 -7.67
CA ASP A 128 84.31 31.86 -8.91
C ASP A 128 83.31 31.24 -9.96
N THR A 129 82.58 32.02 -10.78
CA THR A 129 82.90 32.36 -12.20
C THR A 129 82.90 31.14 -13.16
N SER A 130 82.33 31.14 -14.39
CA SER A 130 81.67 32.14 -15.28
C SER A 130 80.91 31.35 -16.41
N GLN A 131 80.35 31.82 -17.56
CA GLN A 131 80.51 33.01 -18.43
C GLN A 131 79.23 33.31 -19.29
N ILE A 132 79.03 34.58 -19.70
CA ILE A 132 78.83 35.13 -21.10
C ILE A 132 77.76 34.51 -22.05
N SER A 133 77.04 35.24 -22.95
CA SER A 133 76.52 36.64 -23.05
C SER A 133 75.83 36.87 -24.42
N LEU A 134 74.91 37.85 -24.48
CA LEU A 134 74.63 38.81 -25.59
C LEU A 134 74.38 38.33 -27.05
N ALA A 135 73.23 38.75 -27.60
CA ALA A 135 73.14 39.44 -28.90
C ALA A 135 71.81 40.22 -29.05
N SER A 136 71.83 41.38 -29.71
CA SER A 136 70.64 42.18 -30.07
C SER A 136 70.91 43.02 -31.33
N ALA A 137 69.90 43.23 -32.20
CA ALA A 137 69.51 44.51 -32.84
C ALA A 137 68.87 44.38 -34.26
N THR A 138 68.12 45.43 -34.65
CA THR A 138 67.65 45.80 -36.02
C THR A 138 66.55 44.94 -36.69
N SER A 139 65.74 45.45 -37.64
CA SER A 139 65.08 46.78 -37.74
C SER A 139 63.97 46.82 -38.81
N SER A 140 62.85 47.50 -38.50
CA SER A 140 61.99 48.30 -39.40
C SER A 140 61.54 47.81 -40.80
N SER A 141 60.22 47.64 -40.99
CA SER A 141 59.53 47.84 -42.27
C SER A 141 58.02 48.15 -42.08
N TYR A 142 57.60 49.30 -42.62
CA TYR A 142 56.29 49.71 -43.23
C TYR A 142 55.25 48.59 -43.49
N GLU A 143 53.91 48.76 -43.39
CA GLU A 143 52.99 49.93 -43.37
C GLU A 143 51.70 49.54 -42.55
N ALA A 144 51.11 50.37 -41.66
CA ALA A 144 50.02 51.36 -41.84
C ALA A 144 48.59 50.91 -41.39
N GLU A 145 47.73 51.91 -41.08
CA GLU A 145 46.26 51.86 -40.88
C GLU A 145 45.60 51.09 -39.69
N ALA A 146 45.85 51.61 -38.48
CA ALA A 146 44.83 52.05 -37.51
C ALA A 146 43.55 51.20 -37.20
N ARG A 147 43.56 50.49 -36.05
CA ARG A 147 42.38 50.40 -35.14
C ARG A 147 42.61 49.88 -33.70
N VAL A 148 43.74 50.17 -33.05
CA VAL A 148 43.99 49.77 -31.64
C VAL A 148 44.44 50.96 -30.80
N SER A 149 43.51 51.54 -30.01
CA SER A 149 43.83 52.45 -28.90
C SER A 149 44.07 51.65 -27.61
N GLY A 150 44.92 50.62 -27.70
CA GLY A 150 45.25 49.71 -26.61
C GLY A 150 46.28 50.31 -25.67
N GLY A 151 45.81 51.16 -24.75
CA GLY A 151 46.65 51.72 -23.69
C GLY A 151 47.12 50.63 -22.73
N SER A 152 48.45 50.57 -22.53
CA SER A 152 49.16 49.70 -21.59
C SER A 152 48.43 49.48 -20.25
N ASN A 153 47.83 48.31 -20.07
CA ASN A 153 47.67 47.69 -18.76
C ASN A 153 48.52 46.42 -18.79
N GLY A 154 49.71 46.49 -18.17
CA GLY A 154 50.48 45.28 -17.83
C GLY A 154 49.72 44.42 -16.84
N GLU A 155 50.20 43.20 -16.61
CA GLU A 155 49.58 42.20 -15.74
C GLU A 155 49.25 42.78 -14.35
N GLU A 156 47.96 43.11 -14.13
CA GLU A 156 47.49 43.49 -12.81
C GLU A 156 47.54 42.25 -11.93
N ASP A 157 48.40 42.27 -10.91
CA ASP A 157 48.51 41.20 -9.91
C ASP A 157 47.10 40.81 -9.45
N LEU A 158 46.80 39.51 -9.55
CA LEU A 158 45.50 38.92 -9.23
C LEU A 158 45.03 39.33 -7.82
N TRP A 159 45.96 39.51 -6.88
CA TRP A 159 45.68 40.05 -5.54
C TRP A 159 45.13 41.48 -5.59
N SER A 160 45.79 42.36 -6.35
CA SER A 160 45.40 43.77 -6.52
C SER A 160 44.06 43.92 -7.27
N LEU A 161 43.81 43.03 -8.24
CA LEU A 161 42.56 42.97 -9.00
C LEU A 161 41.39 42.56 -8.08
N TRP A 162 41.53 41.48 -7.33
CA TRP A 162 40.50 41.05 -6.36
C TRP A 162 40.27 42.09 -5.26
N GLY A 163 41.33 42.71 -4.73
CA GLY A 163 41.21 43.83 -3.78
C GLY A 163 40.37 44.98 -4.33
N ARG A 164 40.65 45.43 -5.56
CA ARG A 164 39.89 46.50 -6.23
C ARG A 164 38.41 46.14 -6.42
N ILE A 165 38.13 44.89 -6.81
CA ILE A 165 36.77 44.38 -7.04
C ILE A 165 35.99 44.31 -5.73
N VAL A 166 36.60 43.78 -4.66
CA VAL A 166 35.99 43.70 -3.33
C VAL A 166 35.69 45.10 -2.77
N SER A 167 36.65 46.03 -2.82
CA SER A 167 36.44 47.41 -2.33
C SER A 167 35.37 48.20 -3.08
N ASN A 168 35.06 47.86 -4.34
CA ASN A 168 34.08 48.56 -5.17
C ASN A 168 32.95 47.64 -5.67
N TRP A 169 32.60 46.60 -4.91
CA TRP A 169 31.76 45.49 -5.37
C TRP A 169 30.48 45.93 -6.08
N GLU A 170 29.69 46.85 -5.50
CA GLU A 170 28.46 47.34 -6.13
C GLU A 170 28.67 47.94 -7.53
N THR A 171 29.80 48.63 -7.76
CA THR A 171 30.08 49.27 -9.04
C THR A 171 30.58 48.26 -10.06
N GLU A 172 31.51 47.38 -9.66
CA GLU A 172 32.06 46.35 -10.54
C GLU A 172 31.01 45.28 -10.89
N TRP A 173 30.20 44.84 -9.93
CA TRP A 173 29.12 43.87 -10.15
C TRP A 173 28.02 44.43 -11.05
N LYS A 174 27.69 45.73 -10.97
CA LYS A 174 26.69 46.38 -11.84
C LYS A 174 27.22 46.70 -13.23
N ARG A 175 28.49 47.07 -13.38
CA ARG A 175 29.08 47.51 -14.67
C ARG A 175 29.82 46.41 -15.44
N ARG A 176 30.43 45.45 -14.74
CA ARG A 176 31.36 44.44 -15.27
C ARG A 176 30.98 43.03 -14.84
N ASN A 177 29.68 42.77 -14.62
CA ASN A 177 29.15 41.50 -14.08
C ASN A 177 29.76 40.23 -14.72
N GLN A 178 29.82 40.19 -16.05
CA GLN A 178 30.38 39.05 -16.78
C GLN A 178 31.88 38.84 -16.51
N PHE A 179 32.67 39.91 -16.46
CA PHE A 179 34.09 39.83 -16.12
C PHE A 179 34.30 39.32 -14.68
N VAL A 180 33.46 39.74 -13.72
CA VAL A 180 33.52 39.22 -12.34
C VAL A 180 33.14 37.73 -12.30
N ARG A 181 32.12 37.30 -13.06
CA ARG A 181 31.77 35.87 -13.20
C ARG A 181 32.93 35.04 -13.78
N ASP A 182 33.58 35.55 -14.82
CA ASP A 182 34.69 34.82 -15.46
C ASP A 182 35.95 34.81 -14.57
N LEU A 183 36.16 35.82 -13.71
CA LEU A 183 37.19 35.79 -12.67
C LEU A 183 36.85 34.78 -11.54
N VAL A 184 35.57 34.69 -11.13
CA VAL A 184 35.09 33.63 -10.21
C VAL A 184 35.31 32.23 -10.79
N ARG A 185 35.12 32.05 -12.11
CA ARG A 185 35.40 30.78 -12.81
C ARG A 185 36.89 30.43 -12.82
N GLN A 186 37.78 31.40 -12.95
CA GLN A 186 39.24 31.22 -12.77
C GLN A 186 39.58 30.85 -11.32
N GLY A 187 38.85 31.39 -10.34
CA GLY A 187 38.86 30.95 -8.95
C GLY A 187 39.08 32.09 -7.97
N VAL A 188 38.41 32.03 -6.81
CA VAL A 188 38.58 33.03 -5.75
C VAL A 188 39.80 32.65 -4.91
N PRO A 189 40.83 33.52 -4.75
CA PRO A 189 41.95 33.24 -3.86
C PRO A 189 41.46 33.08 -2.42
N HIS A 190 41.99 32.10 -1.69
CA HIS A 190 41.49 31.69 -0.37
C HIS A 190 41.23 32.87 0.60
N HIS A 191 42.18 33.81 0.73
CA HIS A 191 42.06 34.95 1.63
C HIS A 191 40.91 35.93 1.28
N PHE A 192 40.39 35.91 0.05
CA PHE A 192 39.22 36.70 -0.34
C PHE A 192 37.88 35.95 -0.19
N ARG A 193 37.87 34.61 -0.09
CA ARG A 193 36.62 33.81 -0.08
C ARG A 193 35.63 34.22 0.99
N GLY A 194 36.08 34.43 2.23
CA GLY A 194 35.22 34.85 3.35
C GLY A 194 34.44 36.14 3.11
N ILE A 195 34.97 37.02 2.24
CA ILE A 195 34.32 38.28 1.84
C ILE A 195 33.54 38.07 0.53
N VAL A 196 34.16 37.49 -0.50
CA VAL A 196 33.57 37.30 -1.83
C VAL A 196 32.32 36.41 -1.78
N TRP A 197 32.28 35.39 -0.91
CA TRP A 197 31.08 34.55 -0.74
C TRP A 197 29.92 35.33 -0.10
N GLN A 198 30.18 36.24 0.84
CA GLN A 198 29.15 37.15 1.38
C GLN A 198 28.66 38.16 0.33
N LEU A 199 29.58 38.70 -0.48
CA LEU A 199 29.28 39.66 -1.54
C LEU A 199 28.47 39.03 -2.69
N LEU A 200 28.77 37.79 -3.08
CA LEU A 200 27.99 37.01 -4.05
C LEU A 200 26.59 36.68 -3.51
N ALA A 201 26.49 36.24 -2.25
CA ALA A 201 25.22 35.92 -1.60
C ALA A 201 24.35 37.15 -1.23
N GLY A 202 24.92 38.37 -1.26
CA GLY A 202 24.25 39.62 -0.92
C GLY A 202 24.02 39.81 0.59
N VAL A 203 25.00 39.44 1.41
CA VAL A 203 24.86 39.30 2.88
C VAL A 203 25.18 40.57 3.69
N ASP A 204 25.95 41.52 3.16
CA ASP A 204 26.48 42.68 3.93
C ASP A 204 25.42 43.51 4.68
N ALA A 205 24.23 43.68 4.11
CA ALA A 205 23.13 44.45 4.70
C ALA A 205 21.98 43.56 5.23
N SER A 206 22.20 42.24 5.33
CA SER A 206 21.13 41.27 5.63
C SER A 206 20.60 41.41 7.07
N PRO A 207 19.27 41.57 7.29
CA PRO A 207 18.70 41.61 8.64
C PRO A 207 18.85 40.27 9.39
N GLU A 208 19.08 39.16 8.67
CA GLU A 208 19.23 37.82 9.24
C GLU A 208 20.39 37.70 10.23
N LYS A 209 21.52 38.39 10.01
CA LYS A 209 22.64 38.46 10.99
C LYS A 209 22.15 38.79 12.40
N LYS A 210 21.28 39.82 12.53
CA LYS A 210 20.71 40.29 13.80
C LYS A 210 19.80 39.25 14.50
N LEU A 211 19.28 38.26 13.78
CA LEU A 211 18.45 37.20 14.35
C LEU A 211 19.28 36.10 15.00
N TYR A 212 20.53 35.90 14.57
CA TYR A 212 21.41 34.83 15.03
C TYR A 212 21.56 34.80 16.56
N ALA A 213 21.90 35.95 17.16
CA ALA A 213 22.04 36.13 18.61
C ALA A 213 20.76 35.86 19.42
N SER A 214 19.58 35.79 18.78
CA SER A 214 18.32 35.36 19.41
C SER A 214 18.13 33.84 19.31
N TYR A 215 18.45 33.23 18.17
CA TYR A 215 18.27 31.78 17.95
C TYR A 215 19.23 30.94 18.81
N ILE A 216 20.47 31.38 19.04
CA ILE A 216 21.42 30.67 19.89
C ILE A 216 20.91 30.51 21.33
N LYS A 217 20.15 31.50 21.84
CA LYS A 217 19.55 31.50 23.19
C LYS A 217 18.29 30.64 23.31
N ALA A 218 17.61 30.35 22.20
CA ALA A 218 16.46 29.44 22.17
C ALA A 218 16.89 27.96 22.20
N LYS A 219 15.93 27.04 22.28
CA LYS A 219 16.16 25.58 22.19
C LYS A 219 15.50 25.02 20.92
N SER A 220 16.20 24.13 20.22
CA SER A 220 15.69 23.44 19.02
C SER A 220 15.34 21.97 19.30
N ALA A 221 14.28 21.48 18.65
CA ALA A 221 13.95 20.05 18.66
C ALA A 221 15.01 19.20 17.94
N CYS A 222 15.80 19.80 17.04
CA CYS A 222 16.79 19.10 16.21
C CYS A 222 18.13 18.83 16.91
N GLU A 223 18.39 19.40 18.10
CA GLU A 223 19.73 19.41 18.73
C GLU A 223 20.38 18.02 18.88
N LYS A 224 19.58 16.98 19.19
CA LYS A 224 20.07 15.59 19.30
C LYS A 224 20.54 15.01 17.96
N VAL A 225 19.86 15.36 16.87
CA VAL A 225 20.22 14.91 15.51
C VAL A 225 21.44 15.67 14.99
N ILE A 226 21.46 17.00 15.24
CA ILE A 226 22.59 17.87 14.89
C ILE A 226 23.89 17.36 15.54
N ARG A 227 23.91 17.13 16.87
CA ARG A 227 25.12 16.67 17.58
C ARG A 227 25.66 15.33 17.07
N ARG A 228 24.78 14.39 16.71
CA ARG A 228 25.19 13.10 16.13
C ARG A 228 25.86 13.26 14.77
N ASP A 229 25.42 14.24 13.98
CA ASP A 229 25.89 14.43 12.61
C ASP A 229 27.15 15.33 12.52
N ILE A 230 27.40 16.17 13.54
CA ILE A 230 28.65 16.96 13.67
C ILE A 230 29.88 16.07 13.79
N ALA A 231 29.83 15.02 14.63
CA ALA A 231 30.96 14.11 14.84
C ALA A 231 31.38 13.32 13.58
N ARG A 232 30.60 13.39 12.49
CA ARG A 232 30.92 12.83 11.17
C ARG A 232 31.12 13.88 10.07
N THR A 233 31.18 15.16 10.43
CA THR A 233 31.35 16.29 9.49
C THR A 233 32.79 16.78 9.53
N TYR A 234 33.57 16.47 8.48
CA TYR A 234 35.02 16.72 8.38
C TYR A 234 35.86 16.23 9.60
N PRO A 235 35.72 14.97 10.05
CA PRO A 235 36.34 14.49 11.30
C PRO A 235 37.88 14.57 11.32
N GLU A 236 38.54 14.47 10.15
CA GLU A 236 40.00 14.56 10.04
C GLU A 236 40.54 16.00 9.94
N HIS A 237 39.67 17.01 9.83
CA HIS A 237 40.08 18.41 9.60
C HIS A 237 40.44 19.10 10.92
N ASP A 238 41.56 19.83 10.96
CA ASP A 238 42.11 20.41 12.20
C ASP A 238 41.13 21.25 13.02
N PHE A 239 40.22 21.98 12.37
CA PHE A 239 39.20 22.80 13.02
C PHE A 239 38.01 22.00 13.60
N PHE A 240 37.77 20.78 13.13
CA PHE A 240 36.60 19.95 13.48
C PHE A 240 36.94 18.63 14.18
N LYS A 241 38.22 18.20 14.19
CA LYS A 241 38.67 16.94 14.81
C LYS A 241 38.54 16.91 16.33
N GLU A 242 38.60 18.06 17.00
CA GLU A 242 38.46 18.13 18.45
C GLU A 242 36.99 17.95 18.86
N LYS A 243 36.72 16.87 19.59
CA LYS A 243 35.38 16.53 20.08
C LYS A 243 34.89 17.60 21.06
N ASP A 244 33.72 18.17 20.78
CA ASP A 244 33.14 19.31 21.52
C ASP A 244 34.07 20.56 21.54
N GLY A 245 35.04 20.66 20.62
CA GLY A 245 35.91 21.83 20.43
C GLY A 245 35.26 22.93 19.58
N LEU A 246 35.93 24.08 19.48
CA LEU A 246 35.36 25.33 18.94
C LEU A 246 34.63 25.18 17.59
N GLY A 247 35.23 24.49 16.61
CA GLY A 247 34.60 24.30 15.30
C GLY A 247 33.36 23.39 15.36
N GLN A 248 33.35 22.37 16.21
CA GLN A 248 32.16 21.56 16.45
C GLN A 248 31.05 22.36 17.15
N GLU A 249 31.40 23.26 18.08
CA GLU A 249 30.44 24.16 18.72
C GLU A 249 29.87 25.19 17.74
N SER A 250 30.69 25.87 16.94
CA SER A 250 30.19 26.81 15.91
C SER A 250 29.33 26.11 14.85
N LEU A 251 29.67 24.88 14.45
CA LEU A 251 28.82 24.08 13.56
C LEU A 251 27.49 23.70 14.23
N PHE A 252 27.50 23.38 15.53
CA PHE A 252 26.26 23.19 16.30
C PHE A 252 25.43 24.47 16.36
N ASN A 253 26.05 25.60 16.65
CA ASN A 253 25.39 26.90 16.78
C ASN A 253 24.71 27.32 15.47
N VAL A 254 25.41 27.28 14.34
CA VAL A 254 24.83 27.63 13.02
C VAL A 254 23.73 26.66 12.60
N MET A 255 23.92 25.33 12.73
CA MET A 255 22.87 24.37 12.37
C MET A 255 21.64 24.48 13.29
N LYS A 256 21.85 24.74 14.59
CA LYS A 256 20.79 24.99 15.56
C LYS A 256 20.02 26.26 15.17
N ALA A 257 20.71 27.36 14.89
CA ALA A 257 20.11 28.62 14.48
C ALA A 257 19.28 28.47 13.20
N TYR A 258 19.79 27.76 12.20
CA TYR A 258 19.05 27.48 10.97
C TYR A 258 17.77 26.68 11.23
N SER A 259 17.83 25.62 12.06
CA SER A 259 16.66 24.81 12.42
C SER A 259 15.56 25.56 13.20
N LEU A 260 15.89 26.75 13.72
CA LEU A 260 14.95 27.66 14.40
C LEU A 260 14.43 28.77 13.48
N HIS A 261 15.23 29.16 12.49
CA HIS A 261 14.87 30.10 11.44
C HIS A 261 13.85 29.51 10.46
N ASP A 262 14.12 28.29 9.96
CA ASP A 262 13.22 27.56 9.07
C ASP A 262 12.73 26.26 9.73
N ARG A 263 11.51 26.29 10.26
CA ARG A 263 10.87 25.14 10.92
C ARG A 263 10.24 24.13 9.96
N GLU A 264 10.10 24.43 8.66
CA GLU A 264 9.58 23.47 7.67
C GLU A 264 10.69 22.51 7.22
N VAL A 265 11.92 23.04 7.06
CA VAL A 265 13.13 22.25 6.77
C VAL A 265 13.77 21.72 8.06
N GLY A 266 13.83 22.54 9.12
CA GLY A 266 14.49 22.18 10.37
C GLY A 266 15.97 21.87 10.19
N TYR A 267 16.38 20.65 10.51
CA TYR A 267 17.70 20.12 10.19
C TYR A 267 17.58 18.98 9.18
N CYS A 268 18.26 19.10 8.04
CA CYS A 268 18.42 17.99 7.10
C CYS A 268 19.89 17.52 7.04
N GLN A 269 20.08 16.20 7.05
CA GLN A 269 21.39 15.57 6.84
C GLN A 269 22.03 16.07 5.52
N GLY A 270 23.34 16.29 5.54
CA GLY A 270 24.11 16.82 4.40
C GLY A 270 24.41 18.32 4.51
N SER A 271 23.43 19.12 4.96
CA SER A 271 23.60 20.58 5.09
C SER A 271 24.75 20.99 6.04
N GLY A 272 25.08 20.16 7.03
CA GLY A 272 26.22 20.37 7.93
C GLY A 272 27.58 20.44 7.21
N PHE A 273 27.78 19.74 6.09
CA PHE A 273 29.03 19.81 5.33
C PHE A 273 29.15 21.13 4.55
N ILE A 274 28.03 21.70 4.10
CA ILE A 274 27.98 23.04 3.51
C ILE A 274 28.35 24.09 4.57
N VAL A 275 27.78 24.00 5.78
CA VAL A 275 28.10 24.92 6.87
C VAL A 275 29.54 24.76 7.36
N GLY A 276 30.04 23.53 7.45
CA GLY A 276 31.46 23.30 7.77
C GLY A 276 32.40 23.93 6.75
N LEU A 277 32.06 23.90 5.45
CA LEU A 277 32.82 24.60 4.40
C LEU A 277 32.78 26.13 4.60
N LEU A 278 31.62 26.70 4.94
CA LEU A 278 31.49 28.14 5.22
C LEU A 278 32.32 28.55 6.45
N LEU A 279 32.24 27.79 7.54
CA LEU A 279 32.98 28.05 8.79
C LEU A 279 34.51 27.97 8.64
N MET A 280 35.02 27.25 7.63
CA MET A 280 36.45 27.28 7.28
C MET A 280 36.89 28.60 6.60
N GLN A 281 35.96 29.44 6.15
CA GLN A 281 36.24 30.69 5.40
C GLN A 281 35.69 31.96 6.08
N MET A 282 34.73 31.87 7.01
CA MET A 282 34.11 33.02 7.70
C MET A 282 33.58 32.64 9.10
N PRO A 283 33.34 33.61 10.01
CA PRO A 283 32.81 33.35 11.35
C PRO A 283 31.35 32.85 11.34
N GLU A 284 30.84 32.44 12.51
CA GLU A 284 29.54 31.76 12.59
C GLU A 284 28.31 32.63 12.26
N GLU A 285 28.32 33.94 12.55
CA GLU A 285 27.22 34.86 12.18
C GLU A 285 27.16 35.08 10.66
N GLU A 286 28.32 35.25 10.03
CA GLU A 286 28.50 35.29 8.57
C GLU A 286 28.05 33.97 7.91
N ALA A 287 28.51 32.83 8.42
CA ALA A 287 28.19 31.51 7.88
C ALA A 287 26.69 31.20 7.99
N PHE A 288 26.04 31.60 9.09
CA PHE A 288 24.59 31.53 9.23
C PHE A 288 23.87 32.39 8.17
N ALA A 289 24.28 33.65 7.98
CA ALA A 289 23.64 34.54 7.01
C ALA A 289 23.83 34.06 5.56
N VAL A 290 25.04 33.58 5.19
CA VAL A 290 25.31 32.98 3.88
C VAL A 290 24.51 31.69 3.68
N LEU A 291 24.42 30.81 4.69
CA LEU A 291 23.57 29.61 4.63
C LEU A 291 22.10 29.98 4.37
N VAL A 292 21.57 30.98 5.07
CA VAL A 292 20.18 31.41 4.87
C VAL A 292 19.97 31.96 3.45
N LYS A 293 20.94 32.67 2.86
CA LYS A 293 20.86 33.07 1.44
C LYS A 293 20.97 31.89 0.47
N ILE A 294 21.89 30.95 0.69
CA ILE A 294 22.00 29.69 -0.07
C ILE A 294 20.67 28.92 -0.07
N MET A 295 19.95 28.92 1.05
CA MET A 295 18.66 28.24 1.19
C MET A 295 17.50 29.03 0.54
N GLN A 296 17.41 30.34 0.77
CA GLN A 296 16.42 31.23 0.14
C GLN A 296 16.57 31.29 -1.40
N GLN A 297 17.78 31.09 -1.92
CA GLN A 297 18.12 31.13 -3.34
C GLN A 297 18.35 29.72 -3.90
N HIS A 298 18.60 29.63 -5.21
CA HIS A 298 19.07 28.41 -5.90
C HIS A 298 18.30 27.08 -5.67
N ARG A 299 17.08 27.13 -5.11
CA ARG A 299 16.18 25.98 -4.79
C ARG A 299 16.66 25.06 -3.66
N MET A 300 17.73 25.39 -2.94
CA MET A 300 18.31 24.48 -1.93
C MET A 300 17.33 24.19 -0.79
N ARG A 301 16.55 25.18 -0.32
CA ARG A 301 15.50 24.98 0.68
C ARG A 301 14.54 23.85 0.30
N ASP A 302 14.04 23.85 -0.94
CA ASP A 302 13.07 22.86 -1.41
C ASP A 302 13.69 21.47 -1.60
N MET A 303 15.00 21.38 -1.88
CA MET A 303 15.74 20.11 -1.86
C MET A 303 15.83 19.49 -0.45
N PHE A 304 15.98 20.31 0.59
CA PHE A 304 16.10 19.84 1.98
C PHE A 304 14.76 19.65 2.70
N LYS A 305 13.61 19.96 2.08
CA LYS A 305 12.30 19.71 2.68
C LYS A 305 12.07 18.21 2.92
N PRO A 306 11.32 17.82 3.98
CA PRO A 306 11.09 16.40 4.32
C PRO A 306 10.49 15.53 3.21
N SER A 307 9.85 16.12 2.19
CA SER A 307 9.31 15.40 1.03
C SER A 307 10.36 15.03 -0.04
N MET A 308 11.56 15.63 -0.01
CA MET A 308 12.63 15.45 -1.00
C MET A 308 12.19 15.66 -2.47
N ALA A 309 11.08 16.36 -2.69
CA ALA A 309 10.42 16.43 -4.00
C ALA A 309 11.30 17.10 -5.08
N GLU A 310 12.01 18.16 -4.70
CA GLU A 310 12.95 18.90 -5.54
C GLU A 310 14.25 18.11 -5.78
N LEU A 311 14.73 17.36 -4.79
CA LEU A 311 15.87 16.46 -4.99
C LEU A 311 15.52 15.38 -6.03
N GLY A 312 14.32 14.81 -5.96
CA GLY A 312 13.83 13.86 -6.96
C GLY A 312 13.66 14.48 -8.35
N LEU A 313 13.27 15.75 -8.45
CA LEU A 313 13.28 16.50 -9.71
C LEU A 313 14.71 16.65 -10.26
N CYS A 314 15.68 16.97 -9.41
CA CYS A 314 17.08 17.04 -9.81
C CYS A 314 17.63 15.70 -10.31
N MET A 315 17.27 14.58 -9.66
CA MET A 315 17.63 13.24 -10.14
C MET A 315 17.01 12.94 -11.52
N PHE A 316 15.71 13.21 -11.71
CA PHE A 316 15.05 13.02 -13.00
C PHE A 316 15.65 13.90 -14.11
N GLN A 317 15.97 15.17 -13.79
CA GLN A 317 16.63 16.08 -14.73
C GLN A 317 18.04 15.61 -15.10
N LEU A 318 18.85 15.17 -14.13
CA LEU A 318 20.18 14.64 -14.39
C LEU A 318 20.09 13.35 -15.23
N GLU A 319 19.17 12.43 -14.93
CA GLU A 319 18.98 11.20 -15.69
C GLU A 319 18.65 11.47 -17.18
N ASN A 320 17.78 12.45 -17.45
CA ASN A 320 17.44 12.92 -18.80
C ASN A 320 18.57 13.69 -19.51
N LEU A 321 19.53 14.25 -18.76
CA LEU A 321 20.74 14.87 -19.32
C LEU A 321 21.82 13.81 -19.62
N VAL A 322 21.97 12.80 -18.77
CA VAL A 322 22.84 11.64 -19.02
C VAL A 322 22.33 10.86 -20.23
N GLN A 323 21.02 10.68 -20.40
CA GLN A 323 20.42 10.08 -21.60
C GLN A 323 20.75 10.83 -22.90
N GLU A 324 20.85 12.17 -22.86
CA GLU A 324 21.10 13.01 -24.04
C GLU A 324 22.59 13.16 -24.35
N LEU A 325 23.44 13.30 -23.32
CA LEU A 325 24.85 13.65 -23.47
C LEU A 325 25.78 12.42 -23.38
N LEU A 326 25.34 11.37 -22.69
CA LEU A 326 26.10 10.14 -22.44
C LEU A 326 25.20 8.89 -22.69
N PRO A 327 24.55 8.76 -23.87
CA PRO A 327 23.52 7.75 -24.12
C PRO A 327 23.98 6.31 -23.85
N ASP A 328 25.22 5.97 -24.23
CA ASP A 328 25.79 4.63 -24.00
C ASP A 328 25.85 4.29 -22.49
N LEU A 329 26.20 5.29 -21.68
CA LEU A 329 26.30 5.16 -20.22
C LEU A 329 24.90 5.06 -19.59
N HIS A 330 23.92 5.78 -20.12
CA HIS A 330 22.52 5.67 -19.70
C HIS A 330 21.95 4.27 -19.97
N VAL A 331 22.18 3.72 -21.18
CA VAL A 331 21.76 2.36 -21.53
C VAL A 331 22.46 1.32 -20.65
N HIS A 332 23.76 1.50 -20.37
CA HIS A 332 24.49 0.63 -19.44
C HIS A 332 23.91 0.69 -18.02
N PHE A 333 23.70 1.89 -17.47
CA PHE A 333 23.09 2.08 -16.16
C PHE A 333 21.67 1.48 -16.08
N GLN A 334 20.85 1.61 -17.12
CA GLN A 334 19.56 0.92 -17.20
C GLN A 334 19.70 -0.61 -17.18
N SER A 335 20.67 -1.18 -17.91
CA SER A 335 20.94 -2.63 -17.90
C SER A 335 21.34 -3.14 -16.51
N GLN A 336 22.06 -2.32 -15.74
CA GLN A 336 22.51 -2.61 -14.37
C GLN A 336 21.47 -2.21 -13.31
N SER A 337 20.29 -1.72 -13.69
CA SER A 337 19.27 -1.15 -12.79
C SER A 337 19.79 -0.03 -11.87
N PHE A 338 20.83 0.69 -12.30
CA PHE A 338 21.57 1.66 -11.51
C PHE A 338 21.01 3.09 -11.69
N SER A 339 20.03 3.46 -10.86
CA SER A 339 19.41 4.79 -10.91
C SER A 339 20.35 5.90 -10.44
N THR A 340 20.25 7.06 -11.09
CA THR A 340 20.90 8.34 -10.74
C THR A 340 20.86 8.67 -9.24
N SER A 341 19.73 8.35 -8.60
CA SER A 341 19.48 8.61 -7.17
C SER A 341 20.47 7.91 -6.22
N LEU A 342 21.07 6.79 -6.65
CA LEU A 342 21.97 5.97 -5.82
C LEU A 342 23.32 6.63 -5.55
N TYR A 343 23.80 7.49 -6.46
CA TYR A 343 25.11 8.14 -6.34
C TYR A 343 25.02 9.67 -6.30
N ALA A 344 24.11 10.30 -7.05
CA ALA A 344 24.07 11.75 -7.17
C ALA A 344 23.39 12.45 -5.98
N SER A 345 22.63 11.74 -5.13
CA SER A 345 21.91 12.35 -4.00
C SER A 345 22.84 13.12 -3.04
N SER A 346 24.04 12.62 -2.77
CA SER A 346 25.04 13.32 -1.95
C SER A 346 25.64 14.55 -2.68
N TRP A 347 25.89 14.44 -3.98
CA TRP A 347 26.43 15.53 -4.81
C TRP A 347 25.58 16.80 -4.72
N PHE A 348 24.25 16.66 -4.84
CA PHE A 348 23.30 17.76 -4.72
C PHE A 348 23.14 18.24 -3.27
N LEU A 349 22.90 17.34 -2.31
CA LEU A 349 22.65 17.71 -0.90
C LEU A 349 23.89 18.25 -0.15
N THR A 350 25.09 18.06 -0.68
CA THR A 350 26.34 18.52 -0.04
C THR A 350 27.19 19.43 -0.93
N LEU A 351 26.73 19.75 -2.15
CA LEU A 351 27.50 20.51 -3.15
C LEU A 351 28.90 19.91 -3.37
N PHE A 352 28.93 18.58 -3.54
CA PHE A 352 30.11 17.71 -3.66
C PHE A 352 31.10 17.67 -2.48
N THR A 353 30.91 18.42 -1.39
CA THR A 353 31.84 18.49 -0.23
C THR A 353 32.12 17.16 0.45
N THR A 354 31.25 16.17 0.30
CA THR A 354 31.43 14.80 0.84
C THR A 354 32.10 13.83 -0.12
N THR A 355 32.44 14.28 -1.34
CA THR A 355 32.92 13.43 -2.44
C THR A 355 34.14 13.98 -3.16
N LEU A 356 34.45 15.27 -3.04
CA LEU A 356 35.62 15.93 -3.61
C LEU A 356 36.37 16.69 -2.52
N SER A 357 37.68 16.77 -2.65
CA SER A 357 38.60 17.46 -1.73
C SER A 357 38.25 18.94 -1.53
N LEU A 358 38.65 19.45 -0.36
CA LEU A 358 38.33 20.80 0.08
C LEU A 358 38.67 21.92 -0.92
N PRO A 359 39.81 21.90 -1.66
CA PRO A 359 40.11 22.93 -2.66
C PRO A 359 39.12 22.93 -3.83
N LEU A 360 38.75 21.75 -4.34
CA LEU A 360 37.82 21.60 -5.46
C LEU A 360 36.38 21.89 -5.02
N ALA A 361 35.99 21.48 -3.81
CA ALA A 361 34.72 21.86 -3.19
C ALA A 361 34.60 23.39 -3.00
N CYS A 362 35.68 24.08 -2.60
CA CYS A 362 35.72 25.55 -2.60
C CYS A 362 35.52 26.14 -4.00
N ARG A 363 36.17 25.60 -5.05
CA ARG A 363 36.03 26.07 -6.44
C ARG A 363 34.62 25.86 -7.00
N ILE A 364 33.92 24.80 -6.55
CA ILE A 364 32.50 24.57 -6.87
C ILE A 364 31.61 25.57 -6.12
N MET A 365 31.89 25.86 -4.84
CA MET A 365 31.17 26.87 -4.05
C MET A 365 31.34 28.29 -4.62
N ASP A 366 32.58 28.66 -5.01
CA ASP A 366 32.91 29.92 -5.69
C ASP A 366 31.91 30.19 -6.85
N VAL A 367 31.71 29.20 -7.73
CA VAL A 367 30.83 29.31 -8.90
C VAL A 367 29.35 29.10 -8.55
N PHE A 368 29.02 28.24 -7.60
CA PHE A 368 27.65 27.99 -7.15
C PHE A 368 26.99 29.27 -6.60
N LEU A 369 27.71 30.08 -5.84
CA LEU A 369 27.23 31.39 -5.36
C LEU A 369 27.07 32.45 -6.47
N SER A 370 27.60 32.20 -7.68
CA SER A 370 27.53 33.12 -8.82
C SER A 370 26.51 32.69 -9.89
N GLU A 371 26.42 31.40 -10.18
CA GLU A 371 25.58 30.80 -11.25
C GLU A 371 24.45 29.91 -10.71
N GLY A 372 24.48 29.52 -9.43
CA GLY A 372 23.47 28.67 -8.81
C GLY A 372 23.56 27.20 -9.20
N ILE A 373 22.47 26.47 -8.95
CA ILE A 373 22.35 25.00 -9.06
C ILE A 373 22.72 24.43 -10.45
N GLU A 374 22.77 25.24 -11.51
CA GLU A 374 23.21 24.80 -12.85
C GLU A 374 24.65 24.25 -12.83
N ILE A 375 25.54 24.78 -11.98
CA ILE A 375 26.91 24.24 -11.86
C ILE A 375 26.91 22.81 -11.30
N VAL A 376 25.95 22.44 -10.46
CA VAL A 376 25.88 21.09 -9.86
C VAL A 376 25.56 20.04 -10.93
N PHE A 377 24.66 20.36 -11.86
CA PHE A 377 24.42 19.52 -13.04
C PHE A 377 25.65 19.43 -13.95
N LYS A 378 26.33 20.55 -14.20
CA LYS A 378 27.56 20.58 -15.04
C LYS A 378 28.68 19.73 -14.46
N VAL A 379 28.96 19.86 -13.16
CA VAL A 379 29.98 19.09 -12.44
C VAL A 379 29.60 17.60 -12.41
N ALA A 380 28.34 17.26 -12.12
CA ALA A 380 27.86 15.87 -12.17
C ALA A 380 28.04 15.22 -13.56
N LEU A 381 27.75 15.96 -14.63
CA LEU A 381 27.95 15.50 -16.01
C LEU A 381 29.44 15.44 -16.40
N ALA A 382 30.28 16.36 -15.91
CA ALA A 382 31.73 16.33 -16.13
C ALA A 382 32.38 15.11 -15.47
N LEU A 383 31.97 14.77 -14.23
CA LEU A 383 32.39 13.55 -13.54
C LEU A 383 32.03 12.30 -14.36
N LEU A 384 30.77 12.16 -14.77
CA LEU A 384 30.31 11.02 -15.57
C LEU A 384 30.97 10.96 -16.95
N THR A 385 31.34 12.11 -17.53
CA THR A 385 32.09 12.18 -18.79
C THR A 385 33.54 11.71 -18.60
N LEU A 386 34.22 12.16 -17.53
CA LEU A 386 35.59 11.79 -17.19
C LEU A 386 35.73 10.29 -16.88
N GLY A 387 34.73 9.70 -16.21
CA GLY A 387 34.69 8.27 -15.91
C GLY A 387 34.07 7.37 -16.99
N LYS A 388 33.55 7.93 -18.10
CA LYS A 388 32.66 7.21 -19.04
C LYS A 388 33.23 5.87 -19.52
N ASN A 389 34.48 5.87 -19.96
CA ASN A 389 35.10 4.71 -20.61
C ASN A 389 35.30 3.54 -19.63
N ASP A 390 35.66 3.84 -18.38
CA ASP A 390 35.82 2.84 -17.34
C ASP A 390 34.44 2.29 -16.91
N LEU A 391 33.48 3.20 -16.64
CA LEU A 391 32.13 2.89 -16.15
C LEU A 391 31.34 1.91 -17.04
N LEU A 392 31.51 2.00 -18.36
CA LEU A 392 30.87 1.12 -19.34
C LEU A 392 31.28 -0.36 -19.22
N SER A 393 32.37 -0.66 -18.51
CA SER A 393 32.87 -2.03 -18.32
C SER A 393 32.49 -2.66 -16.97
N LEU A 394 31.88 -1.89 -16.07
CA LEU A 394 31.67 -2.26 -14.66
C LEU A 394 30.25 -2.74 -14.38
N ASP A 395 30.10 -3.62 -13.39
CA ASP A 395 28.80 -4.05 -12.85
C ASP A 395 28.24 -3.06 -11.82
N MET A 396 26.98 -3.25 -11.41
CA MET A 396 26.27 -2.35 -10.49
C MET A 396 27.05 -2.00 -9.20
N GLU A 397 27.69 -2.97 -8.56
CA GLU A 397 28.45 -2.73 -7.32
C GLU A 397 29.80 -2.03 -7.60
N SER A 398 30.49 -2.40 -8.68
CA SER A 398 31.76 -1.79 -9.06
C SER A 398 31.59 -0.36 -9.58
N ILE A 399 30.50 -0.06 -10.30
CA ILE A 399 30.10 1.30 -10.68
C ILE A 399 30.01 2.18 -9.44
N LEU A 400 29.30 1.75 -8.38
CA LEU A 400 29.14 2.54 -7.17
C LEU A 400 30.48 2.80 -6.45
N LYS A 401 31.32 1.76 -6.32
CA LYS A 401 32.67 1.88 -5.74
C LYS A 401 33.56 2.83 -6.54
N TYR A 402 33.52 2.74 -7.87
CA TYR A 402 34.30 3.57 -8.78
C TYR A 402 33.90 5.04 -8.68
N ILE A 403 32.60 5.33 -8.70
CA ILE A 403 32.05 6.70 -8.54
C ILE A 403 32.41 7.28 -7.16
N GLN A 404 32.55 6.46 -6.12
CA GLN A 404 32.88 6.89 -4.76
C GLN A 404 34.39 7.05 -4.47
N ARG A 405 35.29 6.53 -5.31
CA ARG A 405 36.74 6.48 -5.01
C ARG A 405 37.63 6.93 -6.17
N GLU A 406 37.59 6.20 -7.27
CA GLU A 406 38.47 6.42 -8.43
C GLU A 406 38.10 7.72 -9.16
N LEU A 407 36.79 8.00 -9.25
CA LEU A 407 36.27 9.12 -10.02
C LEU A 407 36.63 10.49 -9.38
N PRO A 408 36.50 10.69 -8.04
CA PRO A 408 37.10 11.83 -7.35
C PRO A 408 38.60 12.00 -7.61
N ALA A 409 39.39 10.93 -7.48
CA ALA A 409 40.84 11.00 -7.69
C ALA A 409 41.20 11.41 -9.13
N LYS A 410 40.46 10.95 -10.15
CA LYS A 410 40.62 11.41 -11.53
C LYS A 410 40.26 12.89 -11.72
N ALA A 411 39.25 13.41 -11.02
CA ALA A 411 38.86 14.84 -11.08
C ALA A 411 39.85 15.76 -10.33
N GLU A 412 40.55 15.23 -9.33
CA GLU A 412 41.53 15.98 -8.53
C GLU A 412 42.93 16.05 -9.16
N ALA A 413 43.25 15.13 -10.07
CA ALA A 413 44.52 15.09 -10.79
C ALA A 413 44.74 16.31 -11.70
N ASP A 414 43.67 16.89 -12.26
CA ASP A 414 43.70 18.19 -12.97
C ASP A 414 42.38 18.95 -12.70
N GLN A 415 42.38 19.71 -11.62
CA GLN A 415 41.20 20.44 -11.15
C GLN A 415 40.75 21.52 -12.14
N ASP A 416 41.69 22.20 -12.83
CA ASP A 416 41.33 23.27 -13.76
C ASP A 416 40.86 22.71 -15.11
N ALA A 417 41.43 21.62 -15.63
CA ALA A 417 40.82 20.93 -16.77
C ALA A 417 39.44 20.37 -16.44
N PHE A 418 39.23 19.84 -15.24
CA PHE A 418 37.93 19.35 -14.78
C PHE A 418 36.87 20.47 -14.63
N MET A 419 37.24 21.62 -14.06
CA MET A 419 36.34 22.78 -13.99
C MET A 419 36.05 23.37 -15.38
N ASN A 420 37.06 23.45 -16.27
CA ASN A 420 36.86 23.89 -17.66
C ASN A 420 35.98 22.92 -18.47
N LEU A 421 36.12 21.60 -18.28
CA LEU A 421 35.21 20.60 -18.82
C LEU A 421 33.77 20.86 -18.32
N SER A 422 33.60 21.11 -17.02
CA SER A 422 32.29 21.47 -16.44
C SER A 422 31.70 22.73 -17.07
N TYR A 423 32.48 23.79 -17.29
CA TYR A 423 32.01 25.01 -17.95
C TYR A 423 31.64 24.81 -19.43
N SER A 424 32.26 23.84 -20.12
CA SER A 424 31.96 23.53 -21.52
C SER A 424 30.59 22.89 -21.74
N ILE A 425 30.02 22.24 -20.71
CA ILE A 425 28.76 21.49 -20.76
C ILE A 425 27.57 22.46 -20.77
N LYS A 426 26.79 22.42 -21.86
CA LYS A 426 25.66 23.34 -22.11
C LYS A 426 24.33 22.74 -21.65
N VAL A 427 23.92 23.08 -20.44
CA VAL A 427 22.58 22.75 -19.92
C VAL A 427 21.55 23.71 -20.54
N ASN A 428 20.49 23.19 -21.17
CA ASN A 428 19.47 24.02 -21.82
C ASN A 428 18.34 24.41 -20.85
N PRO A 429 18.19 25.69 -20.44
CA PRO A 429 17.19 26.08 -19.44
C PRO A 429 15.74 25.92 -19.92
N LYS A 430 15.48 25.90 -21.24
CA LYS A 430 14.15 25.57 -21.78
C LYS A 430 13.85 24.07 -21.63
N LYS A 431 14.86 23.19 -21.76
CA LYS A 431 14.71 21.75 -21.52
C LYS A 431 14.52 21.45 -20.04
N MET A 432 15.28 22.09 -19.14
CA MET A 432 15.11 21.92 -17.68
C MET A 432 13.67 22.23 -17.23
N LYS A 433 13.09 23.35 -17.71
CA LYS A 433 11.69 23.74 -17.46
C LYS A 433 10.64 22.85 -18.16
N LYS A 434 11.03 22.07 -19.18
CA LYS A 434 10.16 21.04 -19.80
C LYS A 434 10.16 19.77 -18.95
N LEU A 435 11.35 19.30 -18.56
CA LEU A 435 11.53 18.14 -17.67
C LEU A 435 10.85 18.35 -16.30
N GLU A 436 10.87 19.58 -15.78
CA GLU A 436 10.15 19.99 -14.57
C GLU A 436 8.62 19.82 -14.69
N LYS A 437 8.04 20.19 -15.84
CA LYS A 437 6.61 19.97 -16.11
C LYS A 437 6.28 18.48 -16.31
N GLU A 438 7.18 17.74 -16.93
CA GLU A 438 7.01 16.30 -17.16
C GLU A 438 7.10 15.51 -15.85
N TYR A 439 8.08 15.82 -14.99
CA TYR A 439 8.22 15.25 -13.66
C TYR A 439 7.02 15.58 -12.74
N THR A 440 6.51 16.82 -12.76
CA THR A 440 5.35 17.19 -11.95
C THR A 440 4.06 16.51 -12.43
N VAL A 441 3.88 16.27 -13.73
CA VAL A 441 2.79 15.42 -14.26
C VAL A 441 2.96 13.96 -13.84
N ILE A 442 4.18 13.40 -13.88
CA ILE A 442 4.45 12.05 -13.39
C ILE A 442 4.13 11.93 -11.89
N LYS A 443 4.61 12.85 -11.06
CA LYS A 443 4.42 12.79 -9.60
C LYS A 443 3.00 13.08 -9.15
N THR A 444 2.26 13.96 -9.82
CA THR A 444 0.81 14.14 -9.54
C THR A 444 0.01 12.90 -9.92
N LYS A 445 0.35 12.22 -11.02
CA LYS A 445 -0.24 10.91 -11.36
C LYS A 445 0.10 9.84 -10.32
N GLU A 446 1.38 9.67 -9.95
CA GLU A 446 1.80 8.71 -8.91
C GLU A 446 1.07 8.95 -7.59
N GLN A 447 0.89 10.21 -7.17
CA GLN A 447 0.14 10.54 -5.96
C GLN A 447 -1.34 10.16 -6.06
N GLY A 448 -1.96 10.36 -7.23
CA GLY A 448 -3.30 9.86 -7.53
C GLY A 448 -3.40 8.33 -7.47
N ASP A 449 -2.47 7.63 -8.12
CA ASP A 449 -2.41 6.16 -8.13
C ASP A 449 -2.19 5.60 -6.69
N ILE A 450 -1.36 6.26 -5.87
CA ILE A 450 -1.16 5.92 -4.45
C ILE A 450 -2.42 6.21 -3.61
N ALA A 451 -3.16 7.28 -3.89
CA ALA A 451 -4.41 7.58 -3.20
C ALA A 451 -5.50 6.54 -3.55
N VAL A 452 -5.67 6.21 -4.82
CA VAL A 452 -6.57 5.13 -5.29
C VAL A 452 -6.18 3.80 -4.65
N LEU A 453 -4.90 3.43 -4.64
CA LEU A 453 -4.42 2.21 -3.99
C LEU A 453 -4.68 2.20 -2.47
N ARG A 454 -4.67 3.36 -1.80
CA ARG A 454 -5.04 3.48 -0.38
C ARG A 454 -6.53 3.23 -0.17
N CYS A 455 -7.39 3.84 -0.99
CA CYS A 455 -8.84 3.62 -0.97
C CYS A 455 -9.18 2.15 -1.22
N LEU A 456 -8.63 1.54 -2.28
CA LEU A 456 -8.82 0.12 -2.61
C LEU A 456 -8.34 -0.81 -1.48
N ARG A 457 -7.25 -0.48 -0.78
CA ARG A 457 -6.78 -1.25 0.39
C ARG A 457 -7.72 -1.13 1.59
N GLN A 458 -8.33 0.03 1.82
CA GLN A 458 -9.33 0.24 2.87
C GLN A 458 -10.64 -0.49 2.54
N GLU A 459 -11.11 -0.39 1.30
CA GLU A 459 -12.29 -1.11 0.80
C GLU A 459 -12.09 -2.63 0.88
N ASN A 460 -10.96 -3.16 0.42
CA ASN A 460 -10.62 -4.58 0.58
C ASN A 460 -10.60 -5.05 2.04
N ARG A 461 -10.23 -4.18 2.99
CA ARG A 461 -10.29 -4.50 4.43
C ARG A 461 -11.73 -4.62 4.92
N LEU A 462 -12.60 -3.68 4.53
CA LEU A 462 -14.02 -3.70 4.88
C LEU A 462 -14.75 -4.89 4.23
N LEU A 463 -14.46 -5.19 2.96
CA LEU A 463 -15.00 -6.36 2.25
C LEU A 463 -14.60 -7.66 2.93
N LYS A 464 -13.33 -7.82 3.33
CA LYS A 464 -12.88 -9.00 4.10
C LYS A 464 -13.60 -9.14 5.44
N GLN A 465 -13.79 -8.04 6.17
CA GLN A 465 -14.57 -8.05 7.42
C GLN A 465 -16.04 -8.42 7.17
N ARG A 466 -16.65 -7.99 6.06
CA ARG A 466 -18.03 -8.38 5.73
C ARG A 466 -18.14 -9.84 5.29
N VAL A 467 -17.16 -10.38 4.58
CA VAL A 467 -17.07 -11.82 4.26
C VAL A 467 -16.93 -12.64 5.54
N GLU A 468 -16.00 -12.29 6.44
CA GLU A 468 -15.80 -12.99 7.72
C GLU A 468 -17.07 -13.01 8.60
N LEU A 469 -17.86 -11.92 8.58
CA LEU A 469 -19.17 -11.87 9.25
C LEU A 469 -20.20 -12.78 8.58
N LEU A 470 -20.27 -12.78 7.24
CA LEU A 470 -21.21 -13.63 6.49
C LEU A 470 -20.84 -15.13 6.61
N GLU A 471 -19.55 -15.47 6.70
CA GLU A 471 -19.06 -16.83 6.97
C GLU A 471 -19.51 -17.30 8.37
N LYS A 472 -19.42 -16.43 9.39
CA LYS A 472 -19.92 -16.70 10.75
C LYS A 472 -21.44 -16.78 10.83
N GLU A 473 -22.16 -15.91 10.12
CA GLU A 473 -23.62 -15.99 9.99
C GLU A 473 -24.04 -17.31 9.30
N SER A 474 -23.28 -17.74 8.28
CA SER A 474 -23.51 -18.98 7.53
C SER A 474 -23.19 -20.25 8.34
N SER A 475 -22.09 -20.28 9.10
CA SER A 475 -21.77 -21.43 9.97
C SER A 475 -22.80 -21.56 11.09
N ALA A 476 -23.22 -20.45 11.72
CA ALA A 476 -24.26 -20.45 12.74
C ALA A 476 -25.68 -20.77 12.18
N LEU A 477 -25.91 -20.63 10.88
CA LEU A 477 -27.10 -21.16 10.19
C LEU A 477 -26.98 -22.68 9.98
N ALA A 478 -25.83 -23.15 9.48
CA ALA A 478 -25.57 -24.58 9.25
C ALA A 478 -25.63 -25.39 10.56
N GLU A 479 -25.00 -24.91 11.65
CA GLU A 479 -25.06 -25.54 12.97
C GLU A 479 -26.48 -25.65 13.52
N ARG A 480 -27.33 -24.64 13.28
CA ARG A 480 -28.75 -24.69 13.68
C ARG A 480 -29.56 -25.66 12.84
N LEU A 481 -29.28 -25.77 11.54
CA LEU A 481 -29.97 -26.71 10.66
C LEU A 481 -29.56 -28.16 10.96
N VAL A 482 -28.27 -28.42 11.18
CA VAL A 482 -27.79 -29.74 11.62
C VAL A 482 -28.40 -30.12 12.96
N ARG A 483 -28.41 -29.21 13.93
CA ARG A 483 -29.06 -29.45 15.23
C ARG A 483 -30.54 -29.78 15.08
N GLY A 484 -31.29 -28.97 14.33
CA GLY A 484 -32.70 -29.23 14.06
C GLY A 484 -32.98 -30.56 13.34
N GLN A 485 -32.03 -31.09 12.54
CA GLN A 485 -32.15 -32.44 11.98
C GLN A 485 -31.78 -33.55 12.98
N VAL A 486 -30.86 -33.31 13.91
CA VAL A 486 -30.60 -34.23 15.04
C VAL A 486 -31.81 -34.26 15.98
N ASP A 487 -32.32 -33.10 16.39
CA ASP A 487 -33.52 -32.97 17.24
C ASP A 487 -34.74 -33.71 16.64
N LEU A 488 -34.90 -33.67 15.30
CA LEU A 488 -35.93 -34.41 14.58
C LEU A 488 -35.65 -35.92 14.53
N ALA A 489 -34.41 -36.34 14.28
CA ALA A 489 -34.03 -37.76 14.22
C ALA A 489 -34.15 -38.44 15.60
N GLU A 490 -33.78 -37.75 16.68
CA GLU A 490 -33.98 -38.20 18.06
C GLU A 490 -35.48 -38.37 18.34
N GLY A 491 -36.34 -37.42 17.92
CA GLY A 491 -37.80 -37.55 18.03
C GLY A 491 -38.40 -38.68 17.19
N GLU A 492 -37.85 -38.98 16.01
CA GLU A 492 -38.24 -40.15 15.21
C GLU A 492 -37.81 -41.47 15.87
N GLU A 493 -36.64 -41.53 16.51
CA GLU A 493 -36.21 -42.70 17.29
C GLU A 493 -37.08 -42.90 18.56
N GLU A 494 -37.36 -41.83 19.31
CA GLU A 494 -38.25 -41.88 20.48
C GLU A 494 -39.65 -42.36 20.11
N THR A 495 -40.25 -41.80 19.05
CA THR A 495 -41.59 -42.22 18.61
C THR A 495 -41.61 -43.64 18.07
N PHE A 496 -40.54 -44.12 17.42
CA PHE A 496 -40.40 -45.52 17.02
C PHE A 496 -40.25 -46.46 18.24
N ALA A 497 -39.45 -46.06 19.24
CA ALA A 497 -39.27 -46.82 20.48
C ALA A 497 -40.61 -46.96 21.25
N LEU A 498 -41.35 -45.86 21.41
CA LEU A 498 -42.68 -45.82 22.00
C LEU A 498 -43.69 -46.66 21.19
N ALA A 499 -43.66 -46.59 19.86
CA ALA A 499 -44.54 -47.42 19.02
C ALA A 499 -44.26 -48.92 19.19
N ARG A 500 -42.98 -49.32 19.31
CA ARG A 500 -42.56 -50.69 19.60
C ARG A 500 -43.02 -51.15 20.99
N GLU A 501 -42.89 -50.29 22.00
CA GLU A 501 -43.35 -50.59 23.37
C GLU A 501 -44.87 -50.72 23.45
N VAL A 502 -45.63 -49.80 22.83
CA VAL A 502 -47.08 -49.90 22.69
C VAL A 502 -47.49 -51.17 21.95
N GLN A 503 -46.73 -51.62 20.93
CA GLN A 503 -47.00 -52.89 20.27
C GLN A 503 -46.74 -54.10 21.18
N ALA A 504 -45.68 -54.07 22.00
CA ALA A 504 -45.38 -55.11 22.99
C ALA A 504 -46.47 -55.19 24.07
N LEU A 505 -46.89 -54.05 24.62
CA LEU A 505 -47.98 -53.95 25.59
C LEU A 505 -49.32 -54.43 25.01
N ARG A 506 -49.60 -54.13 23.74
CA ARG A 506 -50.79 -54.66 23.03
C ARG A 506 -50.75 -56.18 22.91
N ARG A 507 -49.60 -56.79 22.58
CA ARG A 507 -49.44 -58.26 22.53
C ARG A 507 -49.64 -58.86 23.93
N ALA A 508 -48.96 -58.33 24.95
CA ALA A 508 -49.11 -58.80 26.32
C ALA A 508 -50.56 -58.69 26.85
N ASN A 509 -51.32 -57.67 26.44
CA ASN A 509 -52.74 -57.54 26.77
C ASN A 509 -53.59 -58.59 26.03
N VAL A 510 -53.33 -58.87 24.74
CA VAL A 510 -54.00 -59.96 24.02
C VAL A 510 -53.67 -61.32 24.64
N ASP A 511 -52.42 -61.59 25.01
CA ASP A 511 -52.01 -62.82 25.70
C ASP A 511 -52.69 -62.93 27.07
N ALA A 512 -52.84 -61.82 27.80
CA ALA A 512 -53.58 -61.78 29.07
C ALA A 512 -55.08 -62.00 28.87
N GLN A 513 -55.68 -61.47 27.81
CA GLN A 513 -57.08 -61.72 27.44
C GLN A 513 -57.31 -63.16 27.01
N GLN A 514 -56.37 -63.80 26.30
CA GLN A 514 -56.42 -65.22 25.98
C GLN A 514 -56.30 -66.08 27.23
N ARG A 515 -55.38 -65.76 28.16
CA ARG A 515 -55.28 -66.44 29.46
C ARG A 515 -56.53 -66.26 30.31
N LEU A 516 -57.16 -65.07 30.27
CA LEU A 516 -58.44 -64.81 30.94
C LEU A 516 -59.56 -65.63 30.29
N ALA A 517 -59.62 -65.71 28.96
CA ALA A 517 -60.61 -66.52 28.24
C ALA A 517 -60.45 -68.02 28.54
N VAL A 518 -59.22 -68.54 28.52
CA VAL A 518 -58.92 -69.92 28.93
C VAL A 518 -59.30 -70.15 30.38
N ALA A 519 -58.94 -69.25 31.31
CA ALA A 519 -59.36 -69.35 32.70
C ALA A 519 -60.90 -69.25 32.87
N GLN A 520 -61.60 -68.52 31.98
CA GLN A 520 -63.06 -68.45 31.95
C GLN A 520 -63.72 -69.68 31.30
N ASP A 521 -63.04 -70.36 30.37
CA ASP A 521 -63.45 -71.66 29.82
C ASP A 521 -63.17 -72.78 30.83
N GLU A 522 -62.05 -72.73 31.56
CA GLU A 522 -61.73 -73.59 32.69
C GLU A 522 -62.74 -73.39 33.83
N ILE A 523 -63.02 -72.15 34.23
CA ILE A 523 -64.10 -71.82 35.18
C ILE A 523 -65.44 -72.32 34.63
N ARG A 524 -65.79 -72.10 33.36
CA ARG A 524 -67.03 -72.68 32.79
C ARG A 524 -67.02 -74.22 32.72
N SER A 525 -65.86 -74.87 32.64
CA SER A 525 -65.74 -76.34 32.73
C SER A 525 -65.88 -76.85 34.18
N LEU A 526 -65.43 -76.06 35.15
CA LEU A 526 -65.64 -76.30 36.58
C LEU A 526 -67.07 -75.99 36.99
N GLU A 527 -67.70 -74.94 36.45
CA GLU A 527 -69.12 -74.65 36.57
C GLU A 527 -69.97 -75.72 35.87
N MET A 528 -69.56 -76.23 34.71
CA MET A 528 -70.18 -77.38 34.03
C MET A 528 -70.09 -78.66 34.87
N THR A 529 -68.93 -78.97 35.46
CA THR A 529 -68.79 -80.18 36.31
C THR A 529 -69.40 -80.00 37.70
N ILE A 530 -69.51 -78.77 38.20
CA ILE A 530 -70.38 -78.40 39.33
C ILE A 530 -71.85 -78.51 38.92
N ALA A 531 -72.22 -78.18 37.67
CA ALA A 531 -73.58 -78.34 37.14
C ALA A 531 -73.93 -79.79 36.81
N GLU A 532 -72.97 -80.67 36.49
CA GLU A 532 -73.15 -82.12 36.39
C GLU A 532 -73.27 -82.77 37.78
N ASN A 533 -72.56 -82.26 38.78
CA ASN A 533 -72.76 -82.64 40.18
C ASN A 533 -74.09 -82.11 40.75
N ASN A 534 -74.50 -80.89 40.41
CA ASN A 534 -75.82 -80.33 40.73
C ASN A 534 -76.95 -80.98 39.88
N SER A 535 -76.65 -81.50 38.69
CA SER A 535 -77.54 -82.40 37.94
C SER A 535 -77.77 -83.74 38.66
N ARG A 536 -76.91 -84.09 39.62
CA ARG A 536 -77.13 -85.14 40.63
C ARG A 536 -77.64 -84.61 41.97
N GLN A 537 -77.67 -83.29 42.19
CA GLN A 537 -78.13 -82.63 43.42
C GLN A 537 -79.06 -81.45 43.14
N SER A 538 -80.34 -81.80 42.94
CA SER A 538 -81.51 -80.91 42.95
C SER A 538 -81.69 -79.97 41.75
N SER A 539 -82.66 -80.33 40.91
CA SER A 539 -83.97 -79.67 40.92
C SER A 539 -84.03 -78.33 41.70
N LEU A 540 -83.63 -77.23 41.06
CA LEU A 540 -84.12 -75.89 41.42
C LEU A 540 -83.95 -74.93 40.24
N GLU A 541 -85.07 -74.30 39.83
CA GLU A 541 -85.08 -73.14 38.94
C GLU A 541 -84.69 -71.87 39.75
N GLY A 542 -84.23 -70.76 39.15
CA GLY A 542 -84.17 -70.45 37.72
C GLY A 542 -83.25 -69.26 37.42
N ILE A 543 -83.49 -68.57 36.30
CA ILE A 543 -82.52 -67.70 35.62
C ILE A 543 -82.96 -66.23 35.61
N GLU A 544 -82.03 -65.35 35.99
CA GLU A 544 -81.90 -63.96 35.51
C GLU A 544 -80.39 -63.68 35.32
N GLY A 545 -79.92 -62.84 34.40
CA GLY A 545 -80.58 -62.09 33.34
C GLY A 545 -79.56 -61.13 32.70
N ALA A 546 -79.16 -61.38 31.45
CA ALA A 546 -78.03 -60.68 30.83
C ALA A 546 -78.48 -59.62 29.81
N GLU A 547 -78.29 -58.34 30.13
CA GLU A 547 -78.36 -57.25 29.15
C GLU A 547 -77.01 -57.03 28.46
N GLY A 548 -77.05 -56.67 27.17
CA GLY A 548 -75.92 -56.14 26.43
C GLY A 548 -76.41 -55.37 25.21
N GLY A 549 -75.71 -54.30 24.80
CA GLY A 549 -76.12 -53.56 23.61
C GLY A 549 -75.38 -52.25 23.31
N GLY A 550 -74.46 -52.31 22.34
CA GLY A 550 -74.22 -51.22 21.38
C GLY A 550 -73.32 -50.06 21.80
N GLY A 551 -72.36 -49.70 20.94
CA GLY A 551 -71.53 -48.50 21.11
C GLY A 551 -70.44 -48.33 20.04
N GLY A 552 -69.24 -48.87 20.31
CA GLY A 552 -67.99 -48.38 19.72
C GLY A 552 -67.80 -48.43 18.19
N GLY A 553 -68.57 -49.24 17.45
CA GLY A 553 -68.37 -49.43 16.01
C GLY A 553 -68.56 -48.15 15.17
N GLY A 554 -69.54 -47.31 15.52
CA GLY A 554 -69.86 -46.09 14.77
C GLY A 554 -68.90 -44.92 15.03
N GLU A 555 -68.16 -44.94 16.15
CA GLU A 555 -67.29 -43.84 16.55
C GLU A 555 -65.89 -43.97 15.97
N LEU A 556 -65.34 -45.19 15.94
CA LEU A 556 -64.00 -45.46 15.39
C LEU A 556 -63.91 -45.07 13.90
N ALA A 557 -64.92 -45.41 13.10
CA ALA A 557 -65.01 -45.01 11.70
C ALA A 557 -65.05 -43.47 11.55
N ARG A 558 -65.80 -42.77 12.40
CA ARG A 558 -65.86 -41.29 12.43
C ARG A 558 -64.56 -40.65 12.93
N CYS A 559 -63.76 -41.33 13.76
CA CYS A 559 -62.41 -40.86 14.10
C CYS A 559 -61.48 -40.96 12.88
N LEU A 560 -61.34 -42.15 12.29
CA LEU A 560 -60.45 -42.38 11.15
C LEU A 560 -60.76 -41.45 9.96
N GLN A 561 -62.04 -41.21 9.67
CA GLN A 561 -62.43 -40.30 8.59
C GLN A 561 -62.15 -38.82 8.92
N ARG A 562 -62.21 -38.41 10.20
CA ARG A 562 -61.79 -37.06 10.63
C ARG A 562 -60.27 -36.89 10.54
N GLU A 563 -59.50 -37.93 10.87
CA GLU A 563 -58.03 -37.90 10.81
C GLU A 563 -57.53 -37.84 9.36
N LEU A 564 -58.15 -38.61 8.44
CA LEU A 564 -57.83 -38.56 7.00
C LEU A 564 -58.10 -37.17 6.40
N VAL A 565 -59.17 -36.49 6.81
CA VAL A 565 -59.46 -35.12 6.40
C VAL A 565 -58.43 -34.15 7.00
N ARG A 566 -58.05 -34.30 8.28
CA ARG A 566 -57.03 -33.46 8.93
C ARG A 566 -55.66 -33.60 8.27
N ALA A 567 -55.25 -34.82 7.93
CA ALA A 567 -53.99 -35.09 7.23
C ALA A 567 -53.97 -34.49 5.81
N ARG A 568 -55.09 -34.55 5.07
CA ARG A 568 -55.23 -33.91 3.76
C ARG A 568 -55.26 -32.38 3.85
N LEU A 569 -55.84 -31.82 4.91
CA LEU A 569 -55.80 -30.39 5.18
C LEU A 569 -54.35 -29.92 5.41
N HIS A 570 -53.61 -30.58 6.29
CA HIS A 570 -52.20 -30.26 6.56
C HIS A 570 -51.28 -30.46 5.34
N ALA A 571 -51.58 -31.40 4.44
CA ALA A 571 -50.87 -31.51 3.16
C ALA A 571 -51.14 -30.30 2.26
N ALA A 572 -52.40 -29.89 2.11
CA ALA A 572 -52.79 -28.73 1.31
C ALA A 572 -52.25 -27.40 1.90
N GLU A 573 -52.22 -27.28 3.23
CA GLU A 573 -51.61 -26.15 3.95
C GLU A 573 -50.09 -26.08 3.72
N ARG A 574 -49.38 -27.22 3.73
CA ARG A 574 -47.95 -27.28 3.43
C ARG A 574 -47.65 -26.90 1.98
N GLU A 575 -48.38 -27.43 1.01
CA GLU A 575 -48.21 -27.01 -0.39
C GLU A 575 -48.59 -25.52 -0.60
N ALA A 576 -49.57 -24.99 0.16
CA ALA A 576 -49.90 -23.56 0.11
C ALA A 576 -48.74 -22.71 0.63
N ALA A 577 -48.16 -23.06 1.77
CA ALA A 577 -46.97 -22.39 2.32
C ALA A 577 -45.75 -22.52 1.41
N GLU A 578 -45.53 -23.66 0.76
CA GLU A 578 -44.44 -23.86 -0.22
C GLU A 578 -44.64 -22.97 -1.46
N ARG A 579 -45.88 -22.85 -1.95
CA ARG A 579 -46.24 -21.94 -3.05
C ARG A 579 -46.13 -20.46 -2.65
N GLU A 580 -46.45 -20.11 -1.42
CA GLU A 580 -46.26 -18.75 -0.88
C GLU A 580 -44.76 -18.41 -0.72
N LEU A 581 -43.95 -19.32 -0.17
CA LEU A 581 -42.52 -19.13 -0.02
C LEU A 581 -41.79 -19.06 -1.36
N THR A 582 -42.16 -19.89 -2.35
CA THR A 582 -41.57 -19.80 -3.70
C THR A 582 -41.99 -18.54 -4.44
N ALA A 583 -43.24 -18.07 -4.29
CA ALA A 583 -43.66 -16.76 -4.77
C ALA A 583 -42.85 -15.63 -4.08
N ARG A 584 -42.68 -15.69 -2.76
CA ARG A 584 -41.93 -14.69 -1.99
C ARG A 584 -40.43 -14.66 -2.34
N ILE A 585 -39.84 -15.81 -2.67
CA ILE A 585 -38.46 -15.90 -3.20
C ILE A 585 -38.40 -15.25 -4.59
N ALA A 586 -39.37 -15.52 -5.48
CA ALA A 586 -39.42 -14.89 -6.80
C ALA A 586 -39.60 -13.35 -6.71
N ASP A 587 -40.42 -12.87 -5.78
CA ASP A 587 -40.56 -11.44 -5.48
C ASP A 587 -39.25 -10.84 -4.98
N LEU A 588 -38.61 -11.44 -3.96
CA LEU A 588 -37.34 -10.97 -3.40
C LEU A 588 -36.20 -11.02 -4.43
N GLU A 589 -36.19 -12.00 -5.32
CA GLU A 589 -35.28 -12.04 -6.46
C GLU A 589 -35.55 -10.90 -7.46
N ASN A 590 -36.81 -10.61 -7.78
CA ASN A 590 -37.18 -9.52 -8.67
C ASN A 590 -36.90 -8.15 -8.05
N GLU A 591 -37.08 -8.01 -6.74
CA GLU A 591 -36.67 -6.84 -5.96
C GLU A 591 -35.14 -6.70 -5.97
N ASN A 592 -34.37 -7.79 -5.81
CA ASN A 592 -32.90 -7.78 -5.96
C ASN A 592 -32.47 -7.37 -7.38
N LYS A 593 -33.12 -7.91 -8.42
CA LYS A 593 -32.87 -7.58 -9.83
C LYS A 593 -33.23 -6.12 -10.14
N SER A 594 -34.29 -5.59 -9.53
CA SER A 594 -34.70 -4.19 -9.61
C SER A 594 -33.67 -3.29 -8.94
N LEU A 595 -33.35 -3.53 -7.65
CA LEU A 595 -32.35 -2.77 -6.88
C LEU A 595 -30.98 -2.75 -7.57
N ARG A 596 -30.55 -3.85 -8.21
CA ARG A 596 -29.28 -3.92 -8.94
C ARG A 596 -29.23 -3.01 -10.18
N ARG A 597 -30.37 -2.80 -10.87
CA ARG A 597 -30.50 -1.79 -11.94
C ARG A 597 -30.58 -0.38 -11.35
N GLN A 598 -31.49 -0.20 -10.40
CA GLN A 598 -31.86 1.07 -9.78
C GLN A 598 -30.71 1.76 -9.03
N ARG A 599 -29.68 1.03 -8.58
CA ARG A 599 -28.57 1.59 -7.77
C ARG A 599 -27.36 2.05 -8.58
N VAL A 600 -27.31 1.80 -9.88
CA VAL A 600 -26.18 2.17 -10.75
C VAL A 600 -26.61 3.20 -11.79
N ASP A 601 -27.62 2.88 -12.59
CA ASP A 601 -28.09 3.73 -13.70
C ASP A 601 -28.56 5.10 -13.19
N ASN A 602 -29.31 5.12 -12.09
CA ASN A 602 -29.86 6.35 -11.49
C ASN A 602 -28.79 7.34 -11.01
N ASN A 603 -27.60 6.90 -10.61
CA ASN A 603 -26.57 7.82 -10.14
C ASN A 603 -25.95 8.62 -11.30
N VAL A 604 -25.73 7.96 -12.45
CA VAL A 604 -25.23 8.64 -13.64
C VAL A 604 -26.31 9.51 -14.28
N ALA A 605 -27.56 9.03 -14.32
CA ALA A 605 -28.70 9.82 -14.78
C ALA A 605 -28.93 11.06 -13.90
N HIS A 606 -28.97 10.92 -12.58
CA HIS A 606 -29.17 12.04 -11.66
C HIS A 606 -28.07 13.10 -11.74
N LEU A 607 -26.81 12.69 -11.92
CA LEU A 607 -25.69 13.63 -12.16
C LEU A 607 -25.78 14.31 -13.54
N GLN A 608 -26.35 13.65 -14.55
CA GLN A 608 -26.64 14.28 -15.85
C GLN A 608 -27.79 15.28 -15.74
N ASP A 609 -28.85 14.95 -14.99
CA ASP A 609 -29.98 15.86 -14.72
C ASP A 609 -29.55 17.08 -13.90
N GLU A 610 -28.74 16.89 -12.84
CA GLU A 610 -28.16 18.00 -12.06
C GLU A 610 -27.27 18.88 -12.95
N LEU A 611 -26.41 18.28 -13.78
CA LEU A 611 -25.56 18.99 -14.72
C LEU A 611 -26.37 19.82 -15.72
N ILE A 612 -27.48 19.30 -16.25
CA ILE A 612 -28.40 20.03 -17.13
C ILE A 612 -29.03 21.20 -16.36
N ALA A 613 -29.52 20.98 -15.13
CA ALA A 613 -30.14 22.00 -14.30
C ALA A 613 -29.16 23.10 -13.81
N VAL A 614 -27.87 22.79 -13.65
CA VAL A 614 -26.84 23.81 -13.37
C VAL A 614 -26.46 24.56 -14.65
N LYS A 615 -26.35 23.88 -15.80
CA LYS A 615 -26.08 24.55 -17.10
C LYS A 615 -27.18 25.52 -17.51
N LEU A 616 -28.45 25.18 -17.26
CA LEU A 616 -29.58 26.10 -17.49
C LEU A 616 -29.46 27.35 -16.60
N ARG A 617 -29.19 27.19 -15.30
CA ARG A 617 -28.94 28.31 -14.38
C ARG A 617 -27.71 29.14 -14.77
N GLU A 618 -26.65 28.53 -15.30
CA GLU A 618 -25.52 29.29 -15.84
C GLU A 618 -25.95 30.12 -17.06
N ALA A 619 -26.77 29.57 -17.97
CA ALA A 619 -27.27 30.29 -19.13
C ALA A 619 -28.17 31.48 -18.74
N GLU A 620 -29.01 31.32 -17.72
CA GLU A 620 -29.86 32.37 -17.13
C GLU A 620 -29.01 33.48 -16.48
N ALA A 621 -28.01 33.12 -15.67
CA ALA A 621 -27.08 34.08 -15.05
C ALA A 621 -26.19 34.80 -16.08
N ASN A 622 -25.84 34.15 -17.19
CA ASN A 622 -25.18 34.80 -18.34
C ASN A 622 -26.09 35.81 -19.06
N LEU A 623 -27.41 35.67 -18.96
CA LEU A 623 -28.36 36.60 -19.57
C LEU A 623 -28.55 37.83 -18.67
N SER A 624 -28.90 37.62 -17.39
CA SER A 624 -29.12 38.71 -16.44
C SER A 624 -27.89 39.61 -16.26
N LEU A 625 -26.67 39.04 -16.32
CA LEU A 625 -25.43 39.80 -16.32
C LEU A 625 -25.26 40.71 -17.55
N LYS A 626 -25.75 40.31 -18.74
CA LYS A 626 -25.71 41.18 -19.94
C LYS A 626 -26.66 42.37 -19.77
N ASP A 627 -27.84 42.12 -19.21
CA ASP A 627 -28.84 43.16 -18.97
C ASP A 627 -28.34 44.17 -17.91
N LEU A 628 -27.73 43.68 -16.82
CA LEU A 628 -27.04 44.51 -15.83
C LEU A 628 -25.91 45.34 -16.45
N ARG A 629 -25.09 44.76 -17.34
CA ARG A 629 -24.02 45.47 -18.05
C ARG A 629 -24.53 46.55 -18.98
N GLN A 630 -25.59 46.28 -19.73
CA GLN A 630 -26.25 47.30 -20.54
C GLN A 630 -26.74 48.44 -19.64
N ARG A 631 -27.37 48.12 -18.50
CA ARG A 631 -27.88 49.13 -17.56
C ARG A 631 -26.77 49.97 -16.92
N VAL A 632 -25.63 49.37 -16.57
CA VAL A 632 -24.44 50.08 -16.08
C VAL A 632 -23.85 51.00 -17.17
N SER A 633 -23.91 50.61 -18.45
CA SER A 633 -23.55 51.50 -19.57
C SER A 633 -24.51 52.67 -19.68
N GLU A 634 -25.83 52.41 -19.74
CA GLU A 634 -26.87 53.45 -19.84
C GLU A 634 -26.74 54.52 -18.73
N LEU A 635 -26.50 54.09 -17.49
CA LEU A 635 -26.28 54.97 -16.34
C LEU A 635 -24.93 55.69 -16.41
N SER A 636 -23.85 55.02 -16.85
CA SER A 636 -22.55 55.65 -17.07
C SER A 636 -22.61 56.74 -18.15
N ASP A 637 -23.38 56.51 -19.22
CA ASP A 637 -23.58 57.46 -20.31
C ASP A 637 -24.48 58.63 -19.88
N ALA A 638 -25.47 58.38 -19.01
CA ALA A 638 -26.30 59.42 -18.41
C ALA A 638 -25.48 60.33 -17.49
N TRP A 639 -24.65 59.73 -16.64
CA TRP A 639 -23.69 60.42 -15.79
C TRP A 639 -22.71 61.27 -16.59
N GLN A 640 -22.12 60.72 -17.66
CA GLN A 640 -21.21 61.48 -18.53
C GLN A 640 -21.90 62.63 -19.26
N ARG A 641 -23.14 62.45 -19.76
CA ARG A 641 -23.92 63.54 -20.37
C ARG A 641 -24.20 64.67 -19.38
N HIS A 642 -24.64 64.34 -18.17
CA HIS A 642 -24.87 65.33 -17.12
C HIS A 642 -23.59 66.09 -16.73
N LEU A 643 -22.45 65.39 -16.66
CA LEU A 643 -21.12 65.99 -16.44
C LEU A 643 -20.61 66.86 -17.61
N GLN A 644 -21.12 66.67 -18.84
CA GLN A 644 -20.81 67.52 -19.99
C GLN A 644 -21.72 68.74 -20.04
N GLU A 645 -23.02 68.58 -19.79
CA GLU A 645 -24.01 69.66 -19.65
C GLU A 645 -23.57 70.64 -18.55
N HIS A 646 -23.23 70.13 -17.36
CA HIS A 646 -22.73 70.95 -16.24
C HIS A 646 -21.35 71.60 -16.52
N ARG A 647 -20.60 71.13 -17.52
CA ARG A 647 -19.34 71.78 -17.96
C ARG A 647 -19.60 72.97 -18.88
N GLN A 648 -20.78 73.08 -19.49
CA GLN A 648 -21.15 74.18 -20.39
C GLN A 648 -21.84 75.35 -19.67
N GLU A 649 -22.42 75.16 -18.49
CA GLU A 649 -23.01 76.24 -17.67
C GLU A 649 -21.98 77.06 -16.83
N ALA A 650 -20.67 76.90 -17.06
CA ALA A 650 -19.64 77.67 -16.36
C ALA A 650 -19.39 79.05 -17.02
N PRO A 651 -19.48 80.19 -16.29
CA PRO A 651 -19.37 81.52 -16.89
C PRO A 651 -17.93 81.87 -17.30
N PRO A 652 -17.69 82.32 -18.55
CA PRO A 652 -16.36 82.71 -19.02
C PRO A 652 -15.99 84.14 -18.60
N THR A 653 -14.69 84.42 -18.54
CA THR A 653 -14.14 85.78 -18.42
C THR A 653 -12.86 85.92 -19.26
N PRO A 654 -12.42 87.14 -19.67
CA PRO A 654 -13.20 88.37 -19.84
C PRO A 654 -12.99 89.00 -21.24
N VAL A 655 -14.07 89.44 -21.91
CA VAL A 655 -14.01 90.35 -23.06
C VAL A 655 -15.07 91.45 -22.92
N GLN A 656 -14.78 92.64 -23.43
CA GLN A 656 -15.53 93.87 -23.22
C GLN A 656 -16.92 93.87 -23.89
N SER A 657 -17.98 94.21 -23.14
CA SER A 657 -18.95 95.27 -23.50
C SER A 657 -19.99 95.47 -22.38
N ASN A 658 -20.81 96.51 -22.51
CA ASN A 658 -21.82 96.92 -21.51
C ASN A 658 -23.15 96.17 -21.70
N VAL A 659 -23.85 95.90 -20.59
CA VAL A 659 -25.28 96.25 -20.36
C VAL A 659 -25.66 95.98 -18.89
N VAL A 660 -26.67 96.68 -18.38
CA VAL A 660 -27.11 96.62 -16.97
C VAL A 660 -28.57 96.13 -16.88
N SER A 661 -28.81 95.02 -16.18
CA SER A 661 -30.09 94.73 -15.49
C SER A 661 -30.00 93.48 -14.58
N ASP A 662 -30.95 93.39 -13.64
CA ASP A 662 -31.44 92.18 -12.94
C ASP A 662 -30.49 91.37 -12.04
N ILE A 663 -30.20 91.98 -10.88
CA ILE A 663 -29.88 91.29 -9.62
C ILE A 663 -31.17 90.63 -9.05
N MET A 664 -31.04 89.66 -8.14
CA MET A 664 -32.07 89.07 -7.25
C MET A 664 -32.64 87.69 -7.61
N ALA A 665 -31.81 86.79 -8.16
CA ALA A 665 -31.89 85.39 -7.73
C ALA A 665 -31.50 85.33 -6.23
N THR A 666 -32.48 85.29 -5.32
CA THR A 666 -32.20 85.35 -3.88
C THR A 666 -31.35 84.15 -3.42
N PRO A 667 -30.45 84.29 -2.44
CA PRO A 667 -29.48 83.25 -2.09
C PRO A 667 -30.10 81.88 -1.81
N LYS A 668 -31.27 81.84 -1.16
CA LYS A 668 -32.01 80.59 -0.88
C LYS A 668 -32.57 79.88 -2.13
N LYS A 669 -32.78 80.59 -3.24
CA LYS A 669 -33.25 80.02 -4.51
C LYS A 669 -32.10 79.40 -5.29
N LEU A 670 -30.95 80.09 -5.34
CA LEU A 670 -29.72 79.52 -5.88
C LEU A 670 -29.23 78.33 -5.04
N LEU A 671 -29.21 78.47 -3.70
CA LEU A 671 -28.82 77.38 -2.80
C LEU A 671 -29.72 76.15 -2.99
N ARG A 672 -31.05 76.30 -3.03
CA ARG A 672 -31.95 75.17 -3.32
C ARG A 672 -31.77 74.55 -4.70
N ALA A 673 -31.45 75.35 -5.73
CA ALA A 673 -31.17 74.81 -7.05
C ALA A 673 -29.85 74.03 -7.07
N TRP A 674 -28.86 74.47 -6.30
CA TRP A 674 -27.55 73.81 -6.16
C TRP A 674 -27.61 72.57 -5.26
N GLU A 675 -28.34 72.63 -4.14
CA GLU A 675 -28.69 71.48 -3.28
C GLU A 675 -29.49 70.43 -4.07
N GLY A 676 -30.49 70.85 -4.85
CA GLY A 676 -31.28 69.96 -5.70
C GLY A 676 -30.42 69.27 -6.77
N ARG A 677 -29.64 70.05 -7.54
CA ARG A 677 -28.68 69.51 -8.53
C ARG A 677 -27.64 68.58 -7.88
N SER A 678 -27.12 68.93 -6.71
CA SER A 678 -26.20 68.07 -5.95
C SER A 678 -26.86 66.77 -5.49
N ALA A 679 -28.13 66.82 -5.06
CA ALA A 679 -28.88 65.64 -4.64
C ALA A 679 -29.26 64.73 -5.82
N ASP A 680 -29.60 65.29 -6.98
CA ASP A 680 -29.87 64.51 -8.19
C ASP A 680 -28.58 63.91 -8.77
N MET A 681 -27.45 64.61 -8.66
CA MET A 681 -26.12 64.07 -8.95
C MET A 681 -25.76 62.92 -7.98
N GLN A 682 -25.99 63.09 -6.67
CA GLN A 682 -25.77 62.02 -5.68
C GLN A 682 -26.62 60.78 -5.97
N LYS A 683 -27.91 60.93 -6.30
CA LYS A 683 -28.77 59.79 -6.68
C LYS A 683 -28.24 59.03 -7.90
N LEU A 684 -27.76 59.73 -8.94
CA LEU A 684 -27.29 59.06 -10.15
C LEU A 684 -25.96 58.32 -9.92
N ASP A 685 -25.09 58.83 -9.05
CA ASP A 685 -23.88 58.13 -8.59
C ASP A 685 -24.24 56.93 -7.69
N GLU A 686 -25.20 57.08 -6.77
CA GLU A 686 -25.72 55.98 -5.93
C GLU A 686 -26.39 54.87 -6.78
N GLU A 687 -27.21 55.20 -7.78
CA GLU A 687 -27.79 54.23 -8.72
C GLU A 687 -26.72 53.55 -9.58
N LEU A 688 -25.72 54.29 -10.06
CA LEU A 688 -24.61 53.73 -10.84
C LEU A 688 -23.71 52.80 -9.98
N MET A 689 -23.42 53.18 -8.74
CA MET A 689 -22.61 52.39 -7.83
C MET A 689 -23.34 51.14 -7.34
N THR A 690 -24.63 51.24 -7.00
CA THR A 690 -25.44 50.08 -6.59
C THR A 690 -25.71 49.11 -7.75
N THR A 691 -25.89 49.59 -8.99
CA THR A 691 -25.99 48.70 -10.17
C THR A 691 -24.65 48.06 -10.52
N ARG A 692 -23.52 48.74 -10.34
CA ARG A 692 -22.18 48.14 -10.47
C ARG A 692 -21.88 47.08 -9.41
N ILE A 693 -22.30 47.29 -8.16
CA ILE A 693 -22.21 46.26 -7.11
C ILE A 693 -22.99 45.00 -7.55
N ARG A 694 -24.21 45.16 -8.04
CA ARG A 694 -25.01 44.04 -8.58
C ARG A 694 -24.40 43.37 -9.81
N GLU A 695 -23.72 44.11 -10.69
CA GLU A 695 -22.96 43.50 -11.79
C GLU A 695 -21.82 42.63 -11.25
N VAL A 696 -21.10 43.08 -10.22
CA VAL A 696 -20.02 42.33 -9.58
C VAL A 696 -20.54 41.10 -8.84
N GLU A 697 -21.68 41.20 -8.15
CA GLU A 697 -22.37 40.09 -7.49
C GLU A 697 -22.79 39.01 -8.51
N ALA A 698 -23.49 39.39 -9.58
CA ALA A 698 -23.85 38.46 -10.67
C ALA A 698 -22.61 37.87 -11.39
N LEU A 699 -21.51 38.63 -11.48
CA LEU A 699 -20.21 38.14 -11.98
C LEU A 699 -19.55 37.12 -11.06
N THR A 700 -19.84 37.12 -9.75
CA THR A 700 -19.38 36.08 -8.82
C THR A 700 -20.27 34.84 -8.89
N GLU A 701 -21.59 34.99 -8.83
CA GLU A 701 -22.56 33.88 -8.98
C GLU A 701 -22.33 33.10 -10.28
N LEU A 702 -22.12 33.80 -11.39
CA LEU A 702 -21.82 33.19 -12.70
C LEU A 702 -20.50 32.39 -12.71
N LYS A 703 -19.49 32.80 -11.94
CA LYS A 703 -18.22 32.04 -11.83
C LYS A 703 -18.42 30.78 -10.99
N GLU A 704 -19.20 30.87 -9.92
CA GLU A 704 -19.53 29.72 -9.06
C GLU A 704 -20.35 28.68 -9.84
N LEU A 705 -21.37 29.11 -10.59
CA LEU A 705 -22.14 28.25 -11.49
C LEU A 705 -21.24 27.56 -12.53
N ARG A 706 -20.29 28.29 -13.14
CA ARG A 706 -19.31 27.69 -14.08
C ARG A 706 -18.40 26.65 -13.44
N LEU A 707 -17.92 26.90 -12.23
CA LEU A 707 -17.14 25.92 -11.48
C LEU A 707 -17.98 24.69 -11.15
N LYS A 708 -19.26 24.85 -10.80
CA LYS A 708 -20.19 23.75 -10.55
C LYS A 708 -20.55 22.94 -11.82
N VAL A 709 -20.71 23.60 -12.98
CA VAL A 709 -20.82 22.91 -14.27
C VAL A 709 -19.59 22.04 -14.53
N MET A 710 -18.40 22.61 -14.41
CA MET A 710 -17.14 21.89 -14.67
C MET A 710 -16.92 20.73 -13.69
N GLU A 711 -17.25 20.90 -12.41
CA GLU A 711 -17.24 19.82 -11.41
C GLU A 711 -18.16 18.67 -11.84
N LEU A 712 -19.43 18.95 -12.12
CA LEU A 712 -20.41 17.94 -12.51
C LEU A 712 -20.07 17.26 -13.85
N GLU A 713 -19.51 17.98 -14.83
CA GLU A 713 -18.98 17.37 -16.06
C GLU A 713 -17.89 16.35 -15.76
N THR A 714 -16.92 16.69 -14.89
CA THR A 714 -15.89 15.73 -14.50
C THR A 714 -16.45 14.56 -13.71
N GLN A 715 -17.45 14.78 -12.83
CA GLN A 715 -18.08 13.73 -12.03
C GLN A 715 -18.89 12.74 -12.90
N VAL A 716 -19.66 13.24 -13.88
CA VAL A 716 -20.36 12.41 -14.88
C VAL A 716 -19.35 11.63 -15.72
N GLN A 717 -18.28 12.27 -16.18
CA GLN A 717 -17.26 11.63 -17.02
C GLN A 717 -16.47 10.56 -16.25
N VAL A 718 -16.13 10.78 -14.97
CA VAL A 718 -15.49 9.77 -14.12
C VAL A 718 -16.44 8.60 -13.88
N SER A 719 -17.69 8.86 -13.51
CA SER A 719 -18.70 7.81 -13.24
C SER A 719 -18.98 6.95 -14.48
N THR A 720 -19.10 7.58 -15.65
CA THR A 720 -19.30 6.89 -16.94
C THR A 720 -18.11 6.00 -17.30
N ASN A 721 -16.87 6.47 -17.06
CA ASN A 721 -15.68 5.66 -17.32
C ASN A 721 -15.48 4.54 -16.28
N GLN A 722 -15.94 4.73 -15.04
CA GLN A 722 -15.93 3.67 -14.03
C GLN A 722 -16.92 2.55 -14.37
N LEU A 723 -18.14 2.90 -14.82
CA LEU A 723 -19.14 1.94 -15.29
C LEU A 723 -18.59 1.09 -16.45
N ARG A 724 -17.99 1.74 -17.46
CA ARG A 724 -17.34 1.05 -18.60
C ARG A 724 -16.23 0.07 -18.20
N ARG A 725 -15.46 0.38 -17.14
CA ARG A 725 -14.44 -0.55 -16.60
C ARG A 725 -15.10 -1.75 -15.94
N GLN A 726 -16.15 -1.54 -15.15
CA GLN A 726 -16.89 -2.61 -14.49
C GLN A 726 -17.60 -3.53 -15.50
N ASP A 727 -18.12 -3.00 -16.61
CA ASP A 727 -18.66 -3.79 -17.74
C ASP A 727 -17.58 -4.63 -18.44
N GLU A 728 -16.37 -4.09 -18.58
CA GLU A 728 -15.23 -4.79 -19.19
C GLU A 728 -14.71 -5.92 -18.28
N GLU A 729 -14.51 -5.63 -17.00
CA GLU A 729 -14.15 -6.60 -15.96
C GLU A 729 -15.21 -7.71 -15.85
N ALA A 730 -16.51 -7.34 -15.86
CA ALA A 730 -17.62 -8.30 -15.84
C ALA A 730 -17.68 -9.17 -17.10
N ARG A 731 -17.21 -8.69 -18.26
CA ARG A 731 -17.09 -9.49 -19.49
C ARG A 731 -15.93 -10.47 -19.40
N GLN A 732 -14.75 -9.99 -19.02
CA GLN A 732 -13.55 -10.81 -18.82
C GLN A 732 -13.78 -11.91 -17.77
N LEU A 733 -14.52 -11.63 -16.70
CA LEU A 733 -14.89 -12.65 -15.70
C LEU A 733 -15.83 -13.74 -16.26
N ARG A 734 -16.75 -13.39 -17.18
CA ARG A 734 -17.60 -14.38 -17.88
C ARG A 734 -16.78 -15.25 -18.84
N GLU A 735 -15.92 -14.64 -19.65
CA GLU A 735 -15.05 -15.37 -20.58
C GLU A 735 -14.09 -16.31 -19.84
N ASN A 736 -13.54 -15.90 -18.70
CA ASN A 736 -12.73 -16.76 -17.84
C ASN A 736 -13.55 -17.89 -17.18
N LEU A 737 -14.80 -17.63 -16.77
CA LEU A 737 -15.71 -18.65 -16.24
C LEU A 737 -16.05 -19.70 -17.30
N ASP A 738 -16.42 -19.28 -18.52
CA ASP A 738 -16.70 -20.20 -19.62
C ASP A 738 -15.45 -21.02 -19.99
N ALA A 739 -14.27 -20.40 -20.04
CA ALA A 739 -13.01 -21.09 -20.26
C ALA A 739 -12.69 -22.12 -19.15
N ALA A 740 -13.03 -21.81 -17.89
CA ALA A 740 -12.88 -22.74 -16.78
C ALA A 740 -13.86 -23.92 -16.88
N LEU A 741 -15.14 -23.66 -17.18
CA LEU A 741 -16.17 -24.69 -17.37
C LEU A 741 -15.84 -25.65 -18.53
N GLN A 742 -15.25 -25.15 -19.62
CA GLN A 742 -14.80 -26.01 -20.71
C GLN A 742 -13.59 -26.89 -20.30
N ARG A 743 -12.65 -26.35 -19.51
CA ARG A 743 -11.54 -27.16 -18.94
C ARG A 743 -12.09 -28.24 -18.00
N GLU A 744 -13.06 -27.91 -17.16
CA GLU A 744 -13.71 -28.86 -16.26
C GLU A 744 -14.38 -30.00 -17.04
N ARG A 745 -15.17 -29.70 -18.08
CA ARG A 745 -15.79 -30.70 -18.96
C ARG A 745 -14.78 -31.64 -19.60
N VAL A 746 -13.63 -31.13 -20.05
CA VAL A 746 -12.54 -31.95 -20.61
C VAL A 746 -11.89 -32.84 -19.55
N LEU A 747 -11.73 -32.36 -18.31
CA LEU A 747 -11.22 -33.15 -17.20
C LEU A 747 -12.22 -34.23 -16.76
N GLN A 748 -13.52 -33.92 -16.64
CA GLN A 748 -14.57 -34.91 -16.39
C GLN A 748 -14.61 -36.00 -17.47
N ALA A 749 -14.43 -35.64 -18.75
CA ALA A 749 -14.38 -36.60 -19.85
C ALA A 749 -13.17 -37.56 -19.71
N ARG A 750 -11.97 -37.03 -19.43
CA ARG A 750 -10.76 -37.84 -19.16
C ARG A 750 -10.90 -38.72 -17.93
N GLN A 751 -11.59 -38.25 -16.89
CA GLN A 751 -11.88 -39.03 -15.69
C GLN A 751 -12.77 -40.23 -16.02
N ARG A 752 -13.86 -40.03 -16.77
CA ARG A 752 -14.76 -41.11 -17.24
C ARG A 752 -14.00 -42.11 -18.12
N GLU A 753 -13.19 -41.63 -19.07
CA GLU A 753 -12.36 -42.49 -19.93
C GLU A 753 -11.37 -43.35 -19.11
N SER A 754 -10.81 -42.78 -18.04
CA SER A 754 -9.90 -43.49 -17.13
C SER A 754 -10.65 -44.51 -16.26
N GLN A 755 -11.88 -44.19 -15.82
CA GLN A 755 -12.75 -45.12 -15.07
C GLN A 755 -13.18 -46.31 -15.93
N HIS A 756 -13.52 -46.09 -17.21
CA HIS A 756 -13.82 -47.19 -18.14
C HIS A 756 -12.60 -48.12 -18.32
N LYS A 757 -11.41 -47.56 -18.60
CA LYS A 757 -10.17 -48.36 -18.73
C LYS A 757 -9.84 -49.15 -17.46
N TYR A 758 -10.12 -48.60 -16.28
CA TYR A 758 -9.94 -49.32 -15.02
C TYR A 758 -10.93 -50.49 -14.90
N ALA A 759 -12.21 -50.27 -15.19
CA ALA A 759 -13.24 -51.33 -15.16
C ALA A 759 -12.96 -52.44 -16.18
N ASP A 760 -12.48 -52.10 -17.39
CA ASP A 760 -12.07 -53.06 -18.41
C ASP A 760 -10.91 -53.94 -17.89
N LEU A 761 -9.88 -53.34 -17.31
CA LEU A 761 -8.74 -54.05 -16.70
C LEU A 761 -9.16 -54.92 -15.51
N GLU A 762 -10.06 -54.44 -14.65
CA GLU A 762 -10.61 -55.20 -13.52
C GLU A 762 -11.41 -56.41 -14.01
N SER A 763 -12.21 -56.26 -15.06
CA SER A 763 -12.97 -57.36 -15.68
C SER A 763 -12.03 -58.42 -16.29
N LYS A 764 -10.95 -57.98 -16.94
CA LYS A 764 -9.93 -58.86 -17.52
C LYS A 764 -9.17 -59.63 -16.44
N ALA A 765 -8.76 -58.97 -15.36
CA ALA A 765 -8.08 -59.61 -14.23
C ALA A 765 -8.98 -60.67 -13.54
N LYS A 766 -10.28 -60.38 -13.37
CA LYS A 766 -11.26 -61.36 -12.87
C LYS A 766 -11.41 -62.55 -13.81
N TYR A 767 -11.46 -62.33 -15.13
CA TYR A 767 -11.54 -63.39 -16.14
C TYR A 767 -10.28 -64.26 -16.18
N GLU A 768 -9.08 -63.67 -16.11
CA GLU A 768 -7.80 -64.39 -16.06
C GLU A 768 -7.66 -65.23 -14.78
N SER A 769 -8.07 -64.68 -13.63
CA SER A 769 -8.16 -65.41 -12.36
C SER A 769 -9.13 -66.59 -12.42
N MET A 770 -10.32 -66.39 -13.02
CA MET A 770 -11.30 -67.46 -13.24
C MET A 770 -10.75 -68.56 -14.16
N GLN A 771 -10.05 -68.21 -15.25
CA GLN A 771 -9.39 -69.21 -16.10
C GLN A 771 -8.30 -70.01 -15.35
N ALA A 772 -7.52 -69.35 -14.50
CA ALA A 772 -6.50 -70.04 -13.68
C ALA A 772 -7.16 -71.04 -12.71
N ASN A 773 -8.24 -70.65 -12.05
CA ASN A 773 -8.99 -71.54 -11.16
C ASN A 773 -9.61 -72.74 -11.90
N ILE A 774 -10.13 -72.54 -13.12
CA ILE A 774 -10.65 -73.64 -13.96
C ILE A 774 -9.53 -74.63 -14.31
N ARG A 775 -8.36 -74.15 -14.76
CA ARG A 775 -7.23 -75.04 -15.07
C ARG A 775 -6.75 -75.80 -13.83
N ASN A 776 -6.65 -75.13 -12.67
CA ASN A 776 -6.30 -75.78 -11.41
C ASN A 776 -7.32 -76.87 -11.01
N MET A 777 -8.62 -76.68 -11.31
CA MET A 777 -9.64 -77.71 -11.13
C MET A 777 -9.50 -78.86 -12.13
N GLU A 778 -9.24 -78.58 -13.42
CA GLU A 778 -9.00 -79.61 -14.43
C GLU A 778 -7.77 -80.46 -14.10
N ASP A 779 -6.67 -79.84 -13.68
CA ASP A 779 -5.44 -80.54 -13.30
C ASP A 779 -5.64 -81.33 -11.99
N ALA A 780 -6.38 -80.79 -11.01
CA ALA A 780 -6.75 -81.53 -9.81
C ALA A 780 -7.68 -82.74 -10.12
N GLN A 781 -8.58 -82.61 -11.09
CA GLN A 781 -9.41 -83.72 -11.55
C GLN A 781 -8.56 -84.80 -12.23
N ARG A 782 -7.65 -84.44 -13.13
CA ARG A 782 -6.71 -85.38 -13.76
C ARG A 782 -5.82 -86.09 -12.73
N ILE A 783 -5.39 -85.38 -11.68
CA ILE A 783 -4.64 -85.99 -10.56
C ILE A 783 -5.51 -87.03 -9.85
N ALA A 784 -6.76 -86.71 -9.51
CA ALA A 784 -7.67 -87.67 -8.88
C ALA A 784 -7.98 -88.89 -9.77
N GLU A 785 -8.16 -88.69 -11.07
CA GLU A 785 -8.34 -89.76 -12.07
C GLU A 785 -7.11 -90.68 -12.10
N LEU A 786 -5.90 -90.11 -12.19
CA LEU A 786 -4.63 -90.87 -12.14
C LEU A 786 -4.41 -91.56 -10.79
N GLU A 787 -4.82 -90.96 -9.67
CA GLU A 787 -4.79 -91.60 -8.35
C GLU A 787 -5.73 -92.81 -8.29
N THR A 788 -6.92 -92.73 -8.91
CA THR A 788 -7.81 -93.90 -9.03
C THR A 788 -7.22 -94.99 -9.91
N GLU A 789 -6.67 -94.68 -11.10
CA GLU A 789 -5.98 -95.69 -11.93
C GLU A 789 -4.80 -96.34 -11.17
N VAL A 790 -3.97 -95.55 -10.49
CA VAL A 790 -2.86 -96.07 -9.66
C VAL A 790 -3.36 -96.96 -8.52
N SER A 791 -4.54 -96.68 -7.96
CA SER A 791 -5.17 -97.55 -6.96
C SER A 791 -5.66 -98.88 -7.57
N GLU A 792 -6.24 -98.87 -8.77
CA GLU A 792 -6.65 -100.09 -9.48
C GLU A 792 -5.45 -100.94 -9.90
N TYR A 793 -4.36 -100.32 -10.40
CA TYR A 793 -3.13 -101.04 -10.73
C TYR A 793 -2.44 -101.63 -9.49
N LYS A 794 -2.50 -100.96 -8.33
CA LYS A 794 -2.02 -101.52 -7.06
C LYS A 794 -2.85 -102.74 -6.65
N LEU A 795 -4.18 -102.61 -6.58
CA LEU A 795 -5.07 -103.71 -6.25
C LEU A 795 -4.90 -104.90 -7.22
N LYS A 796 -4.73 -104.63 -8.51
CA LYS A 796 -4.47 -105.68 -9.52
C LYS A 796 -3.11 -106.36 -9.32
N ASN A 797 -2.08 -105.63 -8.91
CA ASN A 797 -0.78 -106.22 -8.57
C ASN A 797 -0.87 -107.06 -7.29
N GLU A 798 -1.64 -106.64 -6.28
CA GLU A 798 -1.90 -107.42 -5.06
C GLU A 798 -2.70 -108.70 -5.36
N VAL A 799 -3.69 -108.65 -6.25
CA VAL A 799 -4.41 -109.82 -6.76
C VAL A 799 -3.47 -110.75 -7.54
N MET A 800 -2.65 -110.25 -8.47
CA MET A 800 -1.68 -111.09 -9.19
C MET A 800 -0.59 -111.67 -8.29
N ALA A 801 -0.19 -110.96 -7.22
CA ALA A 801 0.73 -111.48 -6.22
C ALA A 801 0.11 -112.62 -5.41
N THR A 802 -1.13 -112.45 -4.92
CA THR A 802 -1.85 -113.49 -4.17
C THR A 802 -2.25 -114.68 -5.04
N GLU A 803 -2.59 -114.47 -6.32
CA GLU A 803 -2.71 -115.56 -7.32
C GLU A 803 -1.38 -116.30 -7.53
N GLY A 804 -0.27 -115.56 -7.57
CA GLY A 804 1.08 -116.13 -7.66
C GLY A 804 1.46 -116.97 -6.43
N GLU A 805 1.15 -116.48 -5.23
CA GLU A 805 1.33 -117.22 -3.96
C GLU A 805 0.43 -118.46 -3.91
N LEU A 806 -0.86 -118.35 -4.27
CA LEU A 806 -1.76 -119.50 -4.37
C LEU A 806 -1.27 -120.53 -5.38
N ARG A 807 -0.70 -120.09 -6.51
CA ARG A 807 -0.15 -120.99 -7.54
C ARG A 807 1.15 -121.65 -7.10
N ASN A 808 2.05 -120.94 -6.42
CA ASN A 808 3.24 -121.52 -5.80
C ASN A 808 2.85 -122.56 -4.74
N ASN A 809 1.86 -122.25 -3.90
CA ASN A 809 1.30 -123.21 -2.93
C ASN A 809 0.68 -124.44 -3.62
N MET A 810 0.14 -124.30 -4.84
CA MET A 810 -0.39 -125.41 -5.62
C MET A 810 0.74 -126.29 -6.21
N ASP A 811 1.77 -125.68 -6.79
CA ASP A 811 2.96 -126.39 -7.31
C ASP A 811 3.75 -127.07 -6.17
N ASP A 812 3.84 -126.45 -5.00
CA ASP A 812 4.46 -127.05 -3.81
C ASP A 812 3.55 -128.11 -3.15
N SER A 813 2.21 -127.98 -3.23
CA SER A 813 1.28 -129.06 -2.87
C SER A 813 1.43 -130.27 -3.79
N ASP A 814 1.61 -130.06 -5.09
CA ASP A 814 1.87 -131.15 -6.05
C ASP A 814 3.28 -131.75 -5.90
N LYS A 815 4.32 -130.96 -5.55
CA LYS A 815 5.61 -131.53 -5.11
C LYS A 815 5.47 -132.32 -3.82
N VAL A 816 4.69 -131.85 -2.84
CA VAL A 816 4.43 -132.60 -1.60
C VAL A 816 3.69 -133.90 -1.91
N ARG A 817 2.79 -133.91 -2.89
CA ARG A 817 2.12 -135.12 -3.40
C ARG A 817 3.09 -136.07 -4.09
N GLU A 818 3.96 -135.57 -4.98
CA GLU A 818 4.99 -136.36 -5.67
C GLU A 818 6.03 -136.93 -4.67
N LEU A 819 6.46 -136.13 -3.69
CA LEU A 819 7.33 -136.59 -2.60
C LEU A 819 6.62 -137.59 -1.66
N GLN A 820 5.31 -137.44 -1.42
CA GLN A 820 4.53 -138.44 -0.69
C GLN A 820 4.39 -139.75 -1.48
N GLU A 821 4.27 -139.69 -2.79
CA GLU A 821 4.22 -140.85 -3.69
C GLU A 821 5.58 -141.58 -3.73
N GLN A 822 6.69 -140.84 -3.89
CA GLN A 822 8.05 -141.38 -3.77
C GLN A 822 8.33 -141.96 -2.36
N VAL A 823 7.83 -141.32 -1.30
CA VAL A 823 7.93 -141.84 0.08
C VAL A 823 7.03 -143.05 0.31
N ALA A 824 5.91 -143.19 -0.40
CA ALA A 824 5.07 -144.38 -0.37
C ALA A 824 5.72 -145.55 -1.12
N GLU A 825 6.34 -145.29 -2.27
CA GLU A 825 7.08 -146.26 -3.07
C GLU A 825 8.33 -146.77 -2.31
N LEU A 826 9.13 -145.88 -1.72
CA LEU A 826 10.26 -146.23 -0.84
C LEU A 826 9.83 -146.95 0.46
N LYS A 827 8.59 -146.75 0.92
CA LYS A 827 7.99 -147.52 2.04
C LYS A 827 7.43 -148.88 1.63
N ALA A 828 7.25 -149.14 0.33
CA ALA A 828 6.75 -150.42 -0.17
C ALA A 828 7.85 -151.49 -0.27
N GLU A 829 9.11 -151.10 -0.51
CA GLU A 829 10.20 -152.06 -0.74
C GLU A 829 10.78 -152.71 0.55
N PHE A 830 10.57 -152.13 1.74
CA PHE A 830 11.14 -152.65 3.00
C PHE A 830 10.15 -152.67 4.19
N PRO A 831 9.41 -153.77 4.41
CA PRO A 831 8.44 -153.87 5.49
C PRO A 831 9.00 -154.49 6.78
N THR A 832 9.24 -153.68 7.82
CA THR A 832 8.96 -154.03 9.24
C THR A 832 8.91 -152.75 10.12
N PRO A 833 8.17 -152.74 11.24
CA PRO A 833 7.73 -151.49 11.89
C PRO A 833 8.54 -151.09 13.14
N ILE A 834 8.40 -149.83 13.56
CA ILE A 834 8.62 -149.36 14.95
C ILE A 834 7.67 -148.18 15.28
N THR A 835 7.51 -147.92 16.57
CA THR A 835 6.41 -147.23 17.25
C THR A 835 6.37 -145.69 17.19
N THR A 836 5.18 -145.16 17.52
CA THR A 836 4.86 -143.94 18.30
C THR A 836 5.97 -143.39 19.23
N PRO A 837 5.96 -142.09 19.67
CA PRO A 837 4.76 -141.26 19.90
C PRO A 837 4.88 -139.73 19.62
N ASP A 838 3.82 -139.00 20.00
CA ASP A 838 3.73 -137.62 20.50
C ASP A 838 4.81 -136.56 20.20
N THR A 839 4.39 -135.40 19.67
CA THR A 839 4.78 -134.07 20.21
C THR A 839 3.93 -132.92 19.64
N GLU A 840 3.22 -132.19 20.50
CA GLU A 840 3.05 -130.73 20.36
C GLU A 840 4.38 -130.02 20.80
N PRO A 841 4.51 -128.68 21.00
CA PRO A 841 3.60 -127.54 20.75
C PRO A 841 4.28 -126.28 20.12
N TRP A 842 3.60 -125.12 20.24
CA TRP A 842 4.01 -123.71 20.02
C TRP A 842 3.83 -123.19 18.57
N LYS A 843 3.23 -122.01 18.29
CA LYS A 843 3.11 -120.66 18.92
C LYS A 843 4.29 -119.71 18.65
N TRP A 844 3.97 -118.41 18.77
CA TRP A 844 4.79 -117.21 18.54
C TRP A 844 4.96 -116.90 17.03
N LEU A 845 4.74 -115.67 16.53
CA LEU A 845 4.42 -114.39 17.20
C LEU A 845 3.41 -113.55 16.38
N GLU A 846 3.03 -112.42 16.99
CA GLU A 846 2.07 -111.36 16.60
C GLU A 846 2.04 -110.96 15.11
#